data_AF-V5SEX0-F1
#
_entry.id   AF-V5SEX0-F1
#
_cell.length_a   1.000
_cell.length_b   1.000
_cell.length_c   1.000
_cell.angle_alpha   90.00
_cell.angle_beta   90.00
_cell.angle_gamma   90.00
#
_symmetry.space_group_name_H-M   'P 1'
#
loop_
_entity.id
_entity.type
_entity.pdbx_description
1 polymer ?
#
loop_
_entity_poly.entity_id
_entity_poly.type
_entity_poly.pdbx_seq_one_letter_code
_entity_poly.pdbx_strand_id
1 'polypeptide(L)'
;MTAAGSSRDGALTPLASDFERATREQWLTLVDKAIKGADFEKRLVTRTADGIRVEPLYTREGASPALQDAVPGQAPFTRGARSSVDGLGWEIRQRIAATEPARANTEIMTELDGGTNGILLEIEAPGQAGVRIASAADMAAALRGMRLDMAPVELNAGLGASDAARHFLAALPTLGIPAAETRVFLGLDPIGAMARFGQLPLPIEKALAETMALAGDARTAIPLARTVRVDAALYHEAGATDAFELALLGATLIAYLRTFEAAGVAPSEALAQISFVVAADTNQFQTLAKVRAARRIIWRIADAAGAGDDARNLHISARASMRVLAKRDPWTNMLRSTLCCAGAALGGADAITVLPFTAALGAPDDFSRRAARNIQIVLQEESWLGRVVDPMGGAWYIENLTDEVAKVAWGFLQDIEAMGGVIAALDQGFVQDKTTADAGLRAKAIATGREDLTGVSAFPLLGDDGVKYQPHAPVPPLAGAQIVRPLTPHRLAEPFEALRDAADAFIARTGNEPVVFLASIGAVIDHTARSTWVKNYLAAGGIKALTSDGYATPDAAADAFKASGAALACICSSDALNELHAAATATALKQAGAGFVLMAGRPGDREAALREAGVDQFLFAGADAVAALKGLQERLGIS
;
A
#
# COMPACT_ATOMS: atom_id res chain seq x y z
N MET A 1 -10.85 -69.36 15.51
CA MET A 1 -11.14 -68.45 16.64
C MET A 1 -10.54 -67.11 16.27
N THR A 2 -11.21 -65.98 16.14
CA THR A 2 -12.60 -65.54 16.37
C THR A 2 -12.63 -64.18 15.65
N ALA A 3 -13.42 -64.02 14.60
CA ALA A 3 -14.57 -63.12 14.61
C ALA A 3 -14.43 -61.92 15.57
N ALA A 4 -13.99 -60.79 15.05
CA ALA A 4 -14.38 -59.47 15.53
C ALA A 4 -14.88 -58.69 14.31
N GLY A 5 -16.20 -58.69 14.13
CA GLY A 5 -16.87 -57.91 13.11
C GLY A 5 -16.62 -56.42 13.37
N SER A 6 -16.04 -55.74 12.39
CA SER A 6 -16.05 -54.29 12.30
C SER A 6 -17.15 -53.88 11.33
N SER A 7 -18.41 -54.00 11.75
CA SER A 7 -19.50 -53.23 11.16
C SER A 7 -19.34 -51.78 11.60
N ARG A 8 -18.49 -51.04 10.87
CA ARG A 8 -18.64 -49.58 10.76
C ARG A 8 -19.20 -49.32 9.38
N ASP A 9 -20.51 -49.60 9.23
CA ASP A 9 -21.35 -48.76 8.36
C ASP A 9 -21.30 -47.36 8.98
N GLY A 10 -20.24 -46.61 8.66
CA GLY A 10 -20.04 -45.25 9.10
C GLY A 10 -20.99 -44.34 8.37
N ALA A 11 -22.26 -44.34 8.78
CA ALA A 11 -23.20 -43.31 8.35
C ALA A 11 -22.56 -41.95 8.65
N LEU A 12 -22.21 -41.21 7.58
CA LEU A 12 -21.68 -39.86 7.69
C LEU A 12 -22.64 -39.05 8.56
N THR A 13 -22.15 -38.41 9.62
CA THR A 13 -22.98 -37.57 10.48
C THR A 13 -23.57 -36.44 9.62
N PRO A 14 -24.89 -36.41 9.41
CA PRO A 14 -25.51 -35.30 8.71
C PRO A 14 -25.34 -34.03 9.56
N LEU A 15 -24.88 -32.94 8.92
CA LEU A 15 -24.74 -31.63 9.57
C LEU A 15 -25.89 -30.73 9.12
N ALA A 16 -25.74 -30.07 7.98
CA ALA A 16 -26.77 -29.19 7.43
C ALA A 16 -27.93 -29.94 6.76
N SER A 17 -27.72 -31.20 6.36
CA SER A 17 -28.72 -31.99 5.62
C SER A 17 -29.93 -32.42 6.45
N ASP A 18 -29.86 -32.28 7.78
CA ASP A 18 -30.99 -32.53 8.70
C ASP A 18 -31.96 -31.33 8.80
N PHE A 19 -31.59 -30.19 8.21
CA PHE A 19 -32.43 -29.00 8.15
C PHE A 19 -32.96 -28.81 6.73
N GLU A 20 -34.11 -28.14 6.61
CA GLU A 20 -34.54 -27.64 5.32
C GLU A 20 -33.45 -26.75 4.72
N ARG A 21 -33.15 -26.94 3.44
CA ARG A 21 -32.08 -26.21 2.75
C ARG A 21 -32.42 -24.72 2.77
N ALA A 22 -31.62 -23.94 3.50
CA ALA A 22 -31.74 -22.49 3.51
C ALA A 22 -31.56 -21.91 2.10
N THR A 23 -32.43 -20.98 1.71
CA THR A 23 -32.39 -20.32 0.41
C THR A 23 -31.85 -18.89 0.48
N ARG A 24 -31.47 -18.33 -0.67
CA ARG A 24 -31.01 -16.95 -0.77
C ARG A 24 -32.13 -15.96 -0.41
N GLU A 25 -33.38 -16.27 -0.74
CA GLU A 25 -34.56 -15.46 -0.43
C GLU A 25 -34.82 -15.39 1.08
N GLN A 26 -34.68 -16.52 1.78
CA GLN A 26 -34.79 -16.55 3.23
C GLN A 26 -33.69 -15.71 3.89
N TRP A 27 -32.46 -15.79 3.40
CA TRP A 27 -31.37 -14.94 3.85
C TRP A 27 -31.64 -13.45 3.58
N LEU A 28 -32.13 -13.08 2.38
CA LEU A 28 -32.49 -11.71 2.04
C LEU A 28 -33.59 -11.15 2.96
N THR A 29 -34.55 -11.97 3.37
CA THR A 29 -35.57 -11.58 4.34
C THR A 29 -34.97 -11.22 5.71
N LEU A 30 -33.96 -11.99 6.16
CA LEU A 30 -33.23 -11.70 7.39
C LEU A 30 -32.39 -10.42 7.25
N VAL A 31 -31.77 -10.21 6.09
CA VAL A 31 -31.02 -9.00 5.78
C VAL A 31 -31.91 -7.78 5.82
N ASP A 32 -33.07 -7.81 5.16
CA ASP A 32 -34.05 -6.71 5.15
C ASP A 32 -34.46 -6.31 6.56
N LYS A 33 -34.74 -7.30 7.41
CA LYS A 33 -35.01 -7.09 8.84
C LYS A 33 -33.82 -6.46 9.57
N ALA A 34 -32.61 -6.94 9.33
CA ALA A 34 -31.39 -6.45 9.98
C ALA A 34 -31.07 -4.99 9.59
N ILE A 35 -31.31 -4.62 8.34
CA ILE A 35 -31.13 -3.24 7.83
C ILE A 35 -32.38 -2.37 8.00
N LYS A 36 -33.43 -2.89 8.64
CA LYS A 36 -34.71 -2.19 8.94
C LYS A 36 -35.37 -1.59 7.68
N GLY A 37 -35.36 -2.33 6.58
CA GLY A 37 -35.92 -1.89 5.29
C GLY A 37 -35.09 -0.84 4.55
N ALA A 38 -33.85 -0.56 4.99
CA ALA A 38 -32.94 0.27 4.22
C ALA A 38 -32.56 -0.40 2.90
N ASP A 39 -32.19 0.41 1.91
CA ASP A 39 -31.77 -0.08 0.60
C ASP A 39 -30.51 -0.97 0.68
N PHE A 40 -30.63 -2.23 0.24
CA PHE A 40 -29.55 -3.24 0.29
C PHE A 40 -28.28 -2.75 -0.43
N GLU A 41 -28.47 -2.18 -1.62
CA GLU A 41 -27.39 -1.67 -2.46
C GLU A 41 -26.58 -0.59 -1.76
N LYS A 42 -27.25 0.43 -1.20
CA LYS A 42 -26.56 1.51 -0.48
C LYS A 42 -25.95 1.08 0.84
N ARG A 43 -26.50 0.05 1.50
CA ARG A 43 -26.13 -0.28 2.87
C ARG A 43 -25.06 -1.36 2.99
N LEU A 44 -25.06 -2.37 2.11
CA LEU A 44 -24.24 -3.57 2.26
C LEU A 44 -23.31 -3.83 1.08
N VAL A 45 -23.62 -3.29 -0.10
CA VAL A 45 -22.75 -3.44 -1.26
C VAL A 45 -21.68 -2.35 -1.24
N THR A 46 -20.42 -2.77 -1.39
CA THR A 46 -19.30 -1.84 -1.52
C THR A 46 -18.68 -1.93 -2.91
N ARG A 47 -17.81 -0.99 -3.23
CA ARG A 47 -17.05 -0.99 -4.49
C ARG A 47 -15.59 -0.76 -4.20
N THR A 48 -14.73 -1.49 -4.90
CA THR A 48 -13.29 -1.26 -4.88
C THR A 48 -12.96 0.07 -5.58
N ALA A 49 -11.71 0.52 -5.47
CA ALA A 49 -11.22 1.68 -6.21
C ALA A 49 -11.29 1.49 -7.74
N ASP A 50 -11.22 0.25 -8.22
CA ASP A 50 -11.44 -0.15 -9.61
C ASP A 50 -12.93 -0.23 -10.01
N GLY A 51 -13.85 0.13 -9.11
CA GLY A 51 -15.29 0.06 -9.35
C GLY A 51 -15.90 -1.34 -9.25
N ILE A 52 -15.09 -2.35 -8.91
CA ILE A 52 -15.53 -3.75 -8.77
C ILE A 52 -16.53 -3.85 -7.63
N ARG A 53 -17.68 -4.46 -7.91
CA ARG A 53 -18.74 -4.67 -6.94
C ARG A 53 -18.34 -5.74 -5.93
N VAL A 54 -18.50 -5.43 -4.64
CA VAL A 54 -18.26 -6.36 -3.54
C VAL A 54 -19.57 -6.61 -2.80
N GLU A 55 -20.06 -7.84 -2.92
CA GLU A 55 -21.29 -8.31 -2.26
C GLU A 55 -21.02 -8.68 -0.79
N PRO A 56 -22.00 -8.53 0.11
CA PRO A 56 -21.86 -8.99 1.50
C PRO A 56 -21.87 -10.53 1.64
N LEU A 57 -22.26 -11.26 0.59
CA LEU A 57 -22.25 -12.72 0.55
C LEU A 57 -21.97 -13.22 -0.86
N TYR A 58 -20.98 -14.10 -0.98
CA TYR A 58 -20.67 -14.85 -2.19
C TYR A 58 -21.08 -16.32 -2.02
N THR A 59 -21.59 -16.95 -3.07
CA THR A 59 -22.05 -18.35 -3.06
C THR A 59 -21.53 -19.10 -4.28
N ARG A 60 -21.70 -20.43 -4.28
CA ARG A 60 -21.35 -21.29 -5.42
C ARG A 60 -22.02 -20.87 -6.73
N GLU A 61 -23.26 -20.38 -6.67
CA GLU A 61 -24.06 -20.04 -7.86
C GLU A 61 -23.46 -18.86 -8.65
N GLY A 62 -22.64 -18.01 -8.01
CA GLY A 62 -21.92 -16.91 -8.65
C GLY A 62 -20.43 -17.19 -8.90
N ALA A 63 -19.95 -18.40 -8.63
CA ALA A 63 -18.52 -18.71 -8.75
C ALA A 63 -18.13 -18.96 -10.22
N SER A 64 -16.98 -18.42 -10.65
CA SER A 64 -16.40 -18.70 -11.97
C SER A 64 -16.03 -20.19 -12.08
N PRO A 65 -16.64 -20.96 -13.00
CA PRO A 65 -16.31 -22.39 -13.15
C PRO A 65 -14.83 -22.62 -13.45
N ALA A 66 -14.24 -21.77 -14.30
CA ALA A 66 -12.83 -21.87 -14.69
C ALA A 66 -11.86 -21.79 -13.50
N LEU A 67 -12.21 -21.05 -12.44
CA LEU A 67 -11.39 -20.92 -11.24
C LEU A 67 -11.68 -22.00 -10.19
N GLN A 68 -12.88 -22.57 -10.21
CA GLN A 68 -13.23 -23.69 -9.35
C GLN A 68 -12.46 -24.95 -9.73
N ASP A 69 -12.27 -25.18 -11.03
CA ASP A 69 -11.55 -26.35 -11.56
C ASP A 69 -10.03 -26.13 -11.69
N ALA A 70 -9.54 -24.90 -11.45
CA ALA A 70 -8.13 -24.58 -11.55
C ALA A 70 -7.31 -25.32 -10.49
N VAL A 71 -6.15 -25.84 -10.90
CA VAL A 71 -5.19 -26.51 -10.00
C VAL A 71 -3.82 -25.83 -10.05
N PRO A 72 -3.05 -25.84 -8.95
CA PRO A 72 -1.70 -25.29 -8.95
C PRO A 72 -0.77 -25.99 -9.95
N GLY A 73 0.15 -25.23 -10.53
CA GLY A 73 1.11 -25.74 -11.52
C GLY A 73 0.57 -25.91 -12.94
N GLN A 74 -0.68 -25.53 -13.21
CA GLN A 74 -1.28 -25.56 -14.54
C GLN A 74 -1.68 -24.16 -15.01
N ALA A 75 -1.56 -23.93 -16.31
CA ALA A 75 -2.05 -22.72 -16.97
C ALA A 75 -3.54 -22.47 -16.63
N PRO A 76 -3.96 -21.23 -16.33
CA PRO A 76 -3.20 -19.97 -16.43
C PRO A 76 -2.45 -19.59 -15.14
N PHE A 77 -1.99 -20.58 -14.38
CA PHE A 77 -1.16 -20.47 -13.17
C PHE A 77 -1.76 -19.61 -12.06
N THR A 78 -3.09 -19.44 -12.04
CA THR A 78 -3.78 -18.59 -11.05
C THR A 78 -3.46 -19.03 -9.62
N ARG A 79 -3.47 -20.35 -9.38
CA ARG A 79 -3.18 -20.97 -8.09
C ARG A 79 -1.69 -21.14 -7.78
N GLY A 80 -0.82 -20.52 -8.59
CA GLY A 80 0.63 -20.65 -8.47
C GLY A 80 1.23 -21.43 -9.63
N ALA A 81 2.47 -21.07 -9.97
CA ALA A 81 3.20 -21.66 -11.08
C ALA A 81 3.74 -23.07 -10.78
N ARG A 82 3.82 -23.44 -9.50
CA ARG A 82 4.27 -24.75 -9.01
C ARG A 82 3.09 -25.53 -8.43
N SER A 83 3.15 -26.86 -8.52
CA SER A 83 2.15 -27.77 -7.92
C SER A 83 2.41 -28.10 -6.45
N SER A 84 3.55 -27.65 -5.91
CA SER A 84 3.98 -27.87 -4.53
C SER A 84 4.59 -26.59 -3.93
N VAL A 85 4.58 -26.52 -2.61
CA VAL A 85 5.32 -25.50 -1.86
C VAL A 85 6.80 -25.90 -1.80
N ASP A 86 7.67 -24.95 -2.12
CA ASP A 86 9.11 -25.10 -1.87
C ASP A 86 9.48 -24.40 -0.55
N GLY A 87 10.23 -25.10 0.31
CA GLY A 87 10.69 -24.56 1.59
C GLY A 87 9.55 -24.06 2.49
N LEU A 88 9.56 -22.75 2.77
CA LEU A 88 8.58 -22.08 3.64
C LEU A 88 7.57 -21.20 2.85
N GLY A 89 7.49 -21.37 1.53
CA GLY A 89 6.50 -20.70 0.67
C GLY A 89 7.05 -19.55 -0.17
N TRP A 90 7.84 -18.64 0.41
CA TRP A 90 8.42 -17.49 -0.31
C TRP A 90 9.86 -17.17 0.14
N GLU A 91 10.55 -16.40 -0.68
CA GLU A 91 11.85 -15.80 -0.36
C GLU A 91 11.66 -14.50 0.43
N ILE A 92 12.24 -14.42 1.63
CA ILE A 92 12.33 -13.22 2.44
C ILE A 92 13.40 -12.33 1.84
N ARG A 93 13.00 -11.26 1.14
CA ARG A 93 13.92 -10.23 0.61
C ARG A 93 14.01 -9.04 1.53
N GLN A 94 15.14 -8.89 2.21
CA GLN A 94 15.38 -7.73 3.06
C GLN A 94 15.94 -6.56 2.26
N ARG A 95 15.33 -5.39 2.41
CA ARG A 95 15.79 -4.14 1.80
C ARG A 95 17.00 -3.58 2.56
N ILE A 96 18.09 -3.29 1.84
CA ILE A 96 19.32 -2.68 2.34
C ILE A 96 19.57 -1.38 1.60
N ALA A 97 19.80 -0.29 2.34
CA ALA A 97 19.93 1.05 1.78
C ALA A 97 20.99 1.92 2.51
N ALA A 98 21.92 1.29 3.24
CA ALA A 98 23.03 2.02 3.85
C ALA A 98 23.90 2.68 2.77
N THR A 99 24.36 3.90 3.00
CA THR A 99 25.09 4.67 1.97
C THR A 99 26.44 4.05 1.60
N GLU A 100 27.21 3.59 2.58
CA GLU A 100 28.57 3.09 2.35
C GLU A 100 28.59 1.59 2.06
N PRO A 101 29.28 1.10 1.01
CA PRO A 101 29.32 -0.32 0.64
C PRO A 101 29.71 -1.26 1.79
N ALA A 102 30.72 -0.89 2.58
CA ALA A 102 31.15 -1.71 3.72
C ALA A 102 30.09 -1.78 4.83
N ARG A 103 29.31 -0.70 5.02
CA ARG A 103 28.19 -0.70 5.96
C ARG A 103 27.04 -1.55 5.41
N ALA A 104 26.71 -1.40 4.13
CA ALA A 104 25.71 -2.23 3.47
C ALA A 104 26.06 -3.72 3.61
N ASN A 105 27.33 -4.10 3.44
CA ASN A 105 27.79 -5.46 3.67
C ASN A 105 27.56 -5.95 5.10
N THR A 106 27.89 -5.12 6.10
CA THR A 106 27.66 -5.44 7.51
C THR A 106 26.17 -5.71 7.78
N GLU A 107 25.30 -4.88 7.21
CA GLU A 107 23.85 -5.06 7.33
C GLU A 107 23.38 -6.31 6.60
N ILE A 108 23.83 -6.55 5.37
CA ILE A 108 23.54 -7.77 4.61
C ILE A 108 23.86 -9.02 5.41
N MET A 109 25.08 -9.13 5.95
CA MET A 109 25.50 -10.31 6.73
C MET A 109 24.64 -10.49 7.98
N THR A 110 24.32 -9.39 8.67
CA THR A 110 23.43 -9.40 9.85
C THR A 110 22.03 -9.92 9.50
N GLU A 111 21.49 -9.53 8.34
CA GLU A 111 20.16 -9.95 7.92
C GLU A 111 20.13 -11.41 7.46
N LEU A 112 21.17 -11.87 6.74
CA LEU A 112 21.32 -13.27 6.34
C LEU A 112 21.46 -14.20 7.55
N ASP A 113 22.30 -13.84 8.52
CA ASP A 113 22.43 -14.57 9.79
C ASP A 113 21.12 -14.55 10.61
N GLY A 114 20.28 -13.54 10.37
CA GLY A 114 18.99 -13.34 11.03
C GLY A 114 17.82 -14.11 10.43
N GLY A 115 18.01 -14.88 9.35
CA GLY A 115 16.97 -15.70 8.70
C GLY A 115 16.45 -15.15 7.36
N THR A 116 16.99 -14.04 6.87
CA THR A 116 16.72 -13.58 5.50
C THR A 116 17.39 -14.51 4.49
N ASN A 117 16.73 -14.80 3.37
CA ASN A 117 17.27 -15.65 2.30
C ASN A 117 17.30 -14.98 0.92
N GLY A 118 17.17 -13.65 0.86
CA GLY A 118 17.42 -12.82 -0.32
C GLY A 118 17.62 -11.35 0.05
N ILE A 119 18.33 -10.59 -0.78
CA ILE A 119 18.60 -9.17 -0.53
C ILE A 119 18.03 -8.31 -1.65
N LEU A 120 17.33 -7.24 -1.29
CA LEU A 120 17.04 -6.12 -2.18
C LEU A 120 18.04 -4.99 -1.87
N LEU A 121 19.00 -4.76 -2.77
CA LEU A 121 20.01 -3.72 -2.63
C LEU A 121 19.54 -2.44 -3.31
N GLU A 122 19.21 -1.43 -2.52
CA GLU A 122 18.92 -0.08 -3.01
C GLU A 122 20.23 0.62 -3.34
N ILE A 123 20.46 0.94 -4.60
CA ILE A 123 21.70 1.57 -5.07
C ILE A 123 21.43 3.06 -5.31
N GLU A 124 22.37 3.90 -4.88
CA GLU A 124 22.31 5.34 -5.09
C GLU A 124 22.32 5.66 -6.60
N ALA A 125 21.38 6.50 -7.03
CA ALA A 125 21.28 6.99 -8.40
C ALA A 125 20.60 8.37 -8.40
N PRO A 126 20.64 9.14 -9.50
CA PRO A 126 19.85 10.35 -9.60
C PRO A 126 18.36 10.09 -9.29
N GLY A 127 17.81 10.81 -8.31
CA GLY A 127 16.43 10.61 -7.82
C GLY A 127 16.24 9.49 -6.81
N GLN A 128 17.29 8.76 -6.42
CA GLN A 128 17.21 7.64 -5.47
C GLN A 128 18.41 7.60 -4.51
N ALA A 129 18.16 7.63 -3.19
CA ALA A 129 19.18 7.34 -2.19
C ALA A 129 19.42 5.83 -2.06
N GLY A 130 20.65 5.42 -1.74
CA GLY A 130 20.99 4.02 -1.54
C GLY A 130 22.49 3.83 -1.30
N VAL A 131 22.97 2.61 -1.52
CA VAL A 131 24.38 2.23 -1.46
C VAL A 131 25.14 2.86 -2.63
N ARG A 132 26.26 3.52 -2.35
CA ARG A 132 27.13 4.13 -3.36
C ARG A 132 27.97 3.09 -4.08
N ILE A 133 27.51 2.66 -5.25
CA ILE A 133 28.26 1.74 -6.12
C ILE A 133 28.74 2.50 -7.36
N ALA A 134 29.99 2.98 -7.34
CA ALA A 134 30.60 3.68 -8.47
C ALA A 134 31.59 2.80 -9.24
N SER A 135 31.84 1.58 -8.77
CA SER A 135 32.81 0.65 -9.34
C SER A 135 32.48 -0.80 -9.03
N ALA A 136 33.16 -1.72 -9.73
CA ALA A 136 33.12 -3.14 -9.42
C ALA A 136 33.69 -3.44 -8.01
N ALA A 137 34.65 -2.65 -7.54
CA ALA A 137 35.23 -2.80 -6.21
C ALA A 137 34.22 -2.45 -5.11
N ASP A 138 33.39 -1.43 -5.32
CA ASP A 138 32.31 -1.07 -4.39
C ASP A 138 31.24 -2.16 -4.35
N MET A 139 30.85 -2.68 -5.52
CA MET A 139 29.90 -3.79 -5.61
C MET A 139 30.44 -5.05 -4.91
N ALA A 140 31.71 -5.40 -5.16
CA ALA A 140 32.37 -6.50 -4.46
C ALA A 140 32.46 -6.26 -2.95
N ALA A 141 32.69 -5.01 -2.52
CA ALA A 141 32.74 -4.64 -1.12
C ALA A 141 31.38 -4.78 -0.42
N ALA A 142 30.29 -4.38 -1.09
CA ALA A 142 28.92 -4.51 -0.59
C ALA A 142 28.46 -5.96 -0.47
N LEU A 143 28.79 -6.81 -1.46
CA LEU A 143 28.34 -8.20 -1.52
C LEU A 143 29.36 -9.22 -0.97
N ARG A 144 30.44 -8.74 -0.36
CA ARG A 144 31.53 -9.58 0.16
C ARG A 144 31.01 -10.67 1.11
N GLY A 145 31.34 -11.92 0.82
CA GLY A 145 30.96 -13.06 1.66
C GLY A 145 29.52 -13.53 1.49
N MET A 146 28.69 -12.88 0.67
CA MET A 146 27.40 -13.42 0.28
C MET A 146 27.57 -14.73 -0.49
N ARG A 147 26.58 -15.62 -0.37
CA ARG A 147 26.45 -16.86 -1.13
C ARG A 147 25.29 -16.73 -2.11
N LEU A 148 25.56 -16.18 -3.30
CA LEU A 148 24.53 -15.89 -4.32
C LEU A 148 23.91 -17.15 -4.95
N ASP A 149 24.48 -18.31 -4.69
CA ASP A 149 23.90 -19.63 -4.97
C ASP A 149 22.77 -20.00 -4.00
N MET A 150 22.78 -19.45 -2.79
CA MET A 150 21.78 -19.70 -1.74
C MET A 150 20.82 -18.52 -1.56
N ALA A 151 21.35 -17.30 -1.54
CA ALA A 151 20.60 -16.06 -1.30
C ALA A 151 20.81 -15.09 -2.47
N PRO A 152 19.82 -14.95 -3.38
CA PRO A 152 19.97 -14.04 -4.51
C PRO A 152 19.98 -12.58 -4.05
N VAL A 153 20.59 -11.75 -4.89
CA VAL A 153 20.54 -10.29 -4.76
C VAL A 153 19.71 -9.70 -5.90
N GLU A 154 18.80 -8.80 -5.55
CA GLU A 154 18.10 -7.93 -6.48
C GLU A 154 18.67 -6.52 -6.40
N LEU A 155 19.05 -5.98 -7.55
CA LEU A 155 19.54 -4.61 -7.66
C LEU A 155 18.38 -3.67 -7.96
N ASN A 156 18.25 -2.59 -7.19
CA ASN A 156 17.37 -1.49 -7.50
C ASN A 156 18.16 -0.19 -7.60
N ALA A 157 18.43 0.27 -8.82
CA ALA A 157 19.26 1.44 -9.07
C ALA A 157 18.58 2.53 -9.91
N GLY A 158 17.28 2.42 -10.21
CA GLY A 158 16.55 3.43 -10.99
C GLY A 158 17.27 3.84 -12.28
N LEU A 159 17.59 5.13 -12.42
CA LEU A 159 18.33 5.67 -13.59
C LEU A 159 19.76 5.12 -13.75
N GLY A 160 20.33 4.51 -12.71
CA GLY A 160 21.66 3.88 -12.70
C GLY A 160 21.66 2.37 -12.94
N ALA A 161 20.54 1.77 -13.37
CA ALA A 161 20.41 0.31 -13.52
C ALA A 161 21.48 -0.33 -14.43
N SER A 162 21.77 0.27 -15.58
CA SER A 162 22.79 -0.24 -16.52
C SER A 162 24.19 -0.24 -15.90
N ASP A 163 24.55 0.81 -15.15
CA ASP A 163 25.86 0.91 -14.50
C ASP A 163 25.99 -0.06 -13.32
N ALA A 164 24.94 -0.17 -12.50
CA ALA A 164 24.89 -1.16 -11.41
C ALA A 164 25.05 -2.60 -11.94
N ALA A 165 24.36 -2.94 -13.03
CA ALA A 165 24.47 -4.24 -13.67
C ALA A 165 25.88 -4.49 -14.23
N ARG A 166 26.51 -3.51 -14.88
CA ARG A 166 27.90 -3.61 -15.34
C ARG A 166 28.88 -3.80 -14.19
N HIS A 167 28.72 -3.05 -13.10
CA HIS A 167 29.56 -3.20 -11.91
C HIS A 167 29.38 -4.57 -11.25
N PHE A 168 28.17 -5.13 -11.24
CA PHE A 168 27.92 -6.49 -10.77
C PHE A 168 28.64 -7.54 -11.63
N LEU A 169 28.50 -7.49 -12.96
CA LEU A 169 29.18 -8.42 -13.86
C LEU A 169 30.70 -8.36 -13.69
N ALA A 170 31.26 -7.15 -13.57
CA ALA A 170 32.69 -6.95 -13.36
C ALA A 170 33.17 -7.39 -11.96
N ALA A 171 32.31 -7.35 -10.94
CA ALA A 171 32.62 -7.79 -9.58
C ALA A 171 32.56 -9.32 -9.41
N LEU A 172 31.88 -10.03 -10.31
CA LEU A 172 31.61 -11.47 -10.19
C LEU A 172 32.87 -12.32 -9.92
N PRO A 173 34.01 -12.13 -10.62
CA PRO A 173 35.22 -12.90 -10.34
C PRO A 173 35.76 -12.68 -8.91
N THR A 174 35.62 -11.46 -8.38
CA THR A 174 36.06 -11.11 -7.02
C THR A 174 35.16 -11.68 -5.94
N LEU A 175 33.87 -11.90 -6.23
CA LEU A 175 32.93 -12.56 -5.32
C LEU A 175 33.22 -14.05 -5.15
N GLY A 176 33.95 -14.67 -6.09
CA GLY A 176 34.44 -16.04 -5.96
C GLY A 176 33.36 -17.12 -6.07
N ILE A 177 32.18 -16.79 -6.60
CA ILE A 177 31.08 -17.73 -6.81
C ILE A 177 31.06 -18.15 -8.29
N PRO A 178 30.90 -19.44 -8.61
CA PRO A 178 30.70 -19.89 -9.97
C PRO A 178 29.51 -19.17 -10.62
N ALA A 179 29.74 -18.61 -11.80
CA ALA A 179 28.71 -17.93 -12.58
C ALA A 179 27.47 -18.81 -12.86
N ALA A 180 27.67 -20.12 -13.05
CA ALA A 180 26.61 -21.09 -13.29
C ALA A 180 25.66 -21.29 -12.08
N GLU A 181 26.10 -20.95 -10.88
CA GLU A 181 25.33 -21.09 -9.64
C GLU A 181 24.79 -19.74 -9.14
N THR A 182 25.22 -18.63 -9.74
CA THR A 182 24.89 -17.28 -9.27
C THR A 182 23.46 -16.89 -9.63
N ARG A 183 22.62 -16.63 -8.62
CA ARG A 183 21.26 -16.09 -8.80
C ARG A 183 21.25 -14.59 -8.54
N VAL A 184 20.84 -13.81 -9.53
CA VAL A 184 20.80 -12.35 -9.45
C VAL A 184 19.64 -11.77 -10.25
N PHE A 185 19.07 -10.67 -9.76
CA PHE A 185 18.09 -9.85 -10.47
C PHE A 185 18.73 -8.48 -10.75
N LEU A 186 19.07 -8.18 -12.01
CA LEU A 186 19.83 -6.97 -12.37
C LEU A 186 18.97 -5.69 -12.40
N GLY A 187 17.64 -5.83 -12.46
CA GLY A 187 16.73 -4.70 -12.30
C GLY A 187 16.70 -3.70 -13.46
N LEU A 188 17.08 -4.11 -14.68
CA LEU A 188 17.01 -3.22 -15.85
C LEU A 188 15.55 -2.94 -16.21
N ASP A 189 15.12 -1.68 -16.08
CA ASP A 189 13.75 -1.25 -16.36
C ASP A 189 13.72 0.21 -16.87
N PRO A 190 14.18 0.49 -18.11
CA PRO A 190 14.18 1.85 -18.65
C PRO A 190 12.77 2.45 -18.76
N ILE A 191 11.72 1.66 -18.99
CA ILE A 191 10.34 2.16 -19.05
C ILE A 191 9.88 2.61 -17.67
N GLY A 192 10.08 1.79 -16.63
CA GLY A 192 9.74 2.14 -15.26
C GLY A 192 10.56 3.34 -14.75
N ALA A 193 11.86 3.40 -15.07
CA ALA A 193 12.70 4.53 -14.71
C ALA A 193 12.23 5.84 -15.37
N MET A 194 11.87 5.80 -16.66
CA MET A 194 11.27 6.93 -17.36
C MET A 194 9.95 7.36 -16.72
N ALA A 195 9.06 6.41 -16.42
CA ALA A 195 7.77 6.70 -15.80
C ALA A 195 7.94 7.34 -14.41
N ARG A 196 8.88 6.84 -13.61
CA ARG A 196 9.16 7.33 -12.26
C ARG A 196 9.80 8.71 -12.24
N PHE A 197 10.87 8.89 -13.01
CA PHE A 197 11.72 10.10 -12.90
C PHE A 197 11.42 11.12 -13.99
N GLY A 198 10.61 10.79 -14.99
CA GLY A 198 10.26 11.67 -16.10
C GLY A 198 11.42 11.91 -17.07
N GLN A 199 12.55 11.23 -16.92
CA GLN A 199 13.78 11.41 -17.71
C GLN A 199 14.52 10.08 -17.85
N LEU A 200 15.45 10.02 -18.81
CA LEU A 200 16.39 8.91 -18.98
C LEU A 200 17.78 9.44 -19.34
N PRO A 201 18.86 8.69 -19.04
CA PRO A 201 20.22 9.03 -19.49
C PRO A 201 20.36 9.01 -21.02
N LEU A 202 19.55 8.20 -21.70
CA LEU A 202 19.51 8.02 -23.16
C LEU A 202 18.07 8.16 -23.67
N PRO A 203 17.86 8.53 -24.95
CA PRO A 203 16.56 8.35 -25.61
C PRO A 203 16.03 6.92 -25.43
N ILE A 204 14.71 6.76 -25.28
CA ILE A 204 14.09 5.50 -24.89
C ILE A 204 14.47 4.33 -25.81
N GLU A 205 14.55 4.54 -27.12
CA GLU A 205 14.95 3.51 -28.09
C GLU A 205 16.39 3.04 -27.86
N LYS A 206 17.29 3.97 -27.52
CA LYS A 206 18.70 3.66 -27.20
C LYS A 206 18.83 2.99 -25.84
N ALA A 207 18.04 3.42 -24.85
CA ALA A 207 18.01 2.79 -23.53
C ALA A 207 17.52 1.34 -23.60
N LEU A 208 16.50 1.07 -24.43
CA LEU A 208 16.00 -0.28 -24.70
C LEU A 208 17.06 -1.14 -25.41
N ALA A 209 17.72 -0.60 -26.44
CA ALA A 209 18.79 -1.31 -27.14
C ALA A 209 19.99 -1.62 -26.22
N GLU A 210 20.41 -0.67 -25.38
CA GLU A 210 21.46 -0.90 -24.37
C GLU A 210 21.02 -1.98 -23.37
N THR A 211 19.78 -1.93 -22.90
CA THR A 211 19.22 -2.92 -21.98
C THR A 211 19.26 -4.32 -22.58
N MET A 212 18.90 -4.49 -23.86
CA MET A 212 18.97 -5.80 -24.54
C MET A 212 20.40 -6.30 -24.73
N ALA A 213 21.34 -5.42 -25.10
CA ALA A 213 22.75 -5.79 -25.23
C ALA A 213 23.31 -6.29 -23.89
N LEU A 214 23.09 -5.51 -22.82
CA LEU A 214 23.54 -5.87 -21.48
C LEU A 214 22.84 -7.12 -20.93
N ALA A 215 21.56 -7.30 -21.22
CA ALA A 215 20.83 -8.51 -20.88
C ALA A 215 21.42 -9.74 -21.60
N GLY A 216 21.79 -9.61 -22.88
CA GLY A 216 22.46 -10.66 -23.65
C GLY A 216 23.82 -11.05 -23.07
N ASP A 217 24.64 -10.05 -22.73
CA ASP A 217 25.95 -10.26 -22.08
C ASP A 217 25.78 -10.93 -20.72
N ALA A 218 24.86 -10.43 -19.89
CA ALA A 218 24.58 -10.96 -18.57
C ALA A 218 24.03 -12.40 -18.61
N ARG A 219 23.11 -12.71 -19.52
CA ARG A 219 22.55 -14.06 -19.71
C ARG A 219 23.64 -15.06 -20.10
N THR A 220 24.58 -14.63 -20.94
CA THR A 220 25.71 -15.46 -21.38
C THR A 220 26.69 -15.68 -20.24
N ALA A 221 26.97 -14.64 -19.45
CA ALA A 221 27.87 -14.70 -18.32
C ALA A 221 27.27 -15.49 -17.15
N ILE A 222 25.98 -15.31 -16.84
CA ILE A 222 25.28 -15.82 -15.66
C ILE A 222 23.95 -16.46 -16.09
N PRO A 223 23.92 -17.79 -16.31
CA PRO A 223 22.74 -18.48 -16.85
C PRO A 223 21.47 -18.36 -15.99
N LEU A 224 21.62 -18.15 -14.67
CA LEU A 224 20.49 -18.02 -13.72
C LEU A 224 20.10 -16.56 -13.44
N ALA A 225 20.65 -15.60 -14.17
CA ALA A 225 20.30 -14.20 -14.01
C ALA A 225 18.93 -13.88 -14.60
N ARG A 226 18.17 -13.03 -13.89
CA ARG A 226 17.07 -12.26 -14.47
C ARG A 226 17.53 -10.84 -14.69
N THR A 227 17.48 -10.40 -15.94
CA THR A 227 18.15 -9.19 -16.38
C THR A 227 17.20 -8.00 -16.40
N VAL A 228 15.96 -8.21 -16.87
CA VAL A 228 14.94 -7.18 -17.01
C VAL A 228 13.92 -7.28 -15.87
N ARG A 229 13.46 -6.14 -15.38
CA ARG A 229 12.40 -6.05 -14.38
C ARG A 229 11.22 -5.26 -14.94
N VAL A 230 10.01 -5.76 -14.71
CA VAL A 230 8.77 -5.01 -14.84
C VAL A 230 8.36 -4.58 -13.44
N ASP A 231 8.67 -3.35 -13.05
CA ASP A 231 8.29 -2.83 -11.74
C ASP A 231 6.96 -2.08 -11.79
N ALA A 232 5.87 -2.78 -11.47
CA ALA A 232 4.54 -2.18 -11.45
C ALA A 232 4.23 -1.45 -10.13
N ALA A 233 4.99 -1.72 -9.06
CA ALA A 233 4.76 -1.10 -7.76
C ALA A 233 4.91 0.42 -7.81
N LEU A 234 5.74 0.96 -8.70
CA LEU A 234 5.91 2.41 -8.86
C LEU A 234 4.61 3.14 -9.24
N TYR A 235 3.73 2.49 -10.03
CA TYR A 235 2.45 3.07 -10.44
C TYR A 235 1.47 3.10 -9.26
N HIS A 236 1.46 2.04 -8.45
CA HIS A 236 0.70 1.97 -7.22
C HIS A 236 1.11 3.07 -6.23
N GLU A 237 2.41 3.23 -5.99
CA GLU A 237 2.93 4.32 -5.13
C GLU A 237 2.55 5.71 -5.62
N ALA A 238 2.40 5.88 -6.94
CA ALA A 238 1.97 7.14 -7.54
C ALA A 238 0.45 7.35 -7.52
N GLY A 239 -0.35 6.35 -7.12
CA GLY A 239 -1.79 6.47 -6.92
C GLY A 239 -2.67 5.47 -7.67
N ALA A 240 -2.09 4.64 -8.55
CA ALA A 240 -2.85 3.70 -9.36
C ALA A 240 -3.68 2.73 -8.51
N THR A 241 -4.81 2.32 -9.07
CA THR A 241 -5.64 1.24 -8.55
C THR A 241 -5.03 -0.13 -8.87
N ASP A 242 -5.49 -1.20 -8.23
CA ASP A 242 -4.88 -2.52 -8.39
C ASP A 242 -5.05 -3.06 -9.81
N ALA A 243 -6.20 -2.87 -10.45
CA ALA A 243 -6.38 -3.31 -11.83
C ALA A 243 -5.57 -2.46 -12.82
N PHE A 244 -5.43 -1.15 -12.57
CA PHE A 244 -4.61 -0.29 -13.43
C PHE A 244 -3.11 -0.57 -13.29
N GLU A 245 -2.63 -0.89 -12.08
CA GLU A 245 -1.28 -1.40 -11.84
C GLU A 245 -1.00 -2.65 -12.70
N LEU A 246 -1.92 -3.62 -12.72
CA LEU A 246 -1.76 -4.83 -13.53
C LEU A 246 -1.84 -4.58 -15.03
N ALA A 247 -2.64 -3.61 -15.47
CA ALA A 247 -2.67 -3.19 -16.87
C ALA A 247 -1.32 -2.64 -17.33
N LEU A 248 -0.69 -1.80 -16.50
CA LEU A 248 0.63 -1.23 -16.76
C LEU A 248 1.74 -2.29 -16.69
N LEU A 249 1.61 -3.27 -15.79
CA LEU A 249 2.46 -4.47 -15.77
C LEU A 249 2.38 -5.22 -17.11
N GLY A 250 1.17 -5.50 -17.59
CA GLY A 250 0.94 -6.19 -18.86
C GLY A 250 1.47 -5.41 -20.06
N ALA A 251 1.21 -4.10 -20.13
CA ALA A 251 1.65 -3.25 -21.23
C ALA A 251 3.19 -3.13 -21.28
N THR A 252 3.82 -3.05 -20.12
CA THR A 252 5.29 -3.04 -20.00
C THR A 252 5.90 -4.39 -20.41
N LEU A 253 5.25 -5.51 -20.03
CA LEU A 253 5.66 -6.84 -20.50
C LEU A 253 5.60 -6.94 -22.02
N ILE A 254 4.51 -6.50 -22.65
CA ILE A 254 4.37 -6.51 -24.11
C ILE A 254 5.49 -5.68 -24.78
N ALA A 255 5.79 -4.49 -24.24
CA ALA A 255 6.86 -3.65 -24.74
C ALA A 255 8.24 -4.36 -24.66
N TYR A 256 8.53 -5.03 -23.55
CA TYR A 256 9.79 -5.78 -23.44
C TYR A 256 9.83 -7.02 -24.32
N LEU A 257 8.74 -7.78 -24.47
CA LEU A 257 8.69 -8.92 -25.39
C LEU A 257 8.96 -8.47 -26.84
N ARG A 258 8.36 -7.36 -27.28
CA ARG A 258 8.66 -6.75 -28.60
C ARG A 258 10.12 -6.33 -28.73
N THR A 259 10.71 -5.82 -27.66
CA THR A 259 12.12 -5.39 -27.65
C THR A 259 13.08 -6.59 -27.73
N PHE A 260 12.79 -7.68 -27.00
CA PHE A 260 13.53 -8.94 -27.10
C PHE A 260 13.40 -9.57 -28.48
N GLU A 261 12.19 -9.61 -29.05
CA GLU A 261 11.95 -10.11 -30.40
C GLU A 261 12.74 -9.33 -31.46
N ALA A 262 12.77 -7.99 -31.35
CA ALA A 262 13.58 -7.14 -32.23
C ALA A 262 15.10 -7.40 -32.09
N ALA A 263 15.55 -7.89 -30.94
CA ALA A 263 16.92 -8.32 -30.69
C ALA A 263 17.18 -9.80 -31.09
N GLY A 264 16.19 -10.49 -31.67
CA GLY A 264 16.30 -11.88 -32.11
C GLY A 264 16.17 -12.92 -30.98
N VAL A 265 15.63 -12.53 -29.82
CA VAL A 265 15.41 -13.42 -28.67
C VAL A 265 13.97 -13.91 -28.67
N ALA A 266 13.76 -15.22 -28.65
CA ALA A 266 12.43 -15.81 -28.65
C ALA A 266 11.65 -15.47 -27.36
N PRO A 267 10.30 -15.35 -27.40
CA PRO A 267 9.49 -15.04 -26.22
C PRO A 267 9.73 -15.96 -25.02
N SER A 268 9.96 -17.26 -25.24
CA SER A 268 10.30 -18.24 -24.21
C SER A 268 11.58 -17.86 -23.44
N GLU A 269 12.64 -17.51 -24.18
CA GLU A 269 13.90 -17.06 -23.59
C GLU A 269 13.76 -15.70 -22.91
N ALA A 270 12.97 -14.80 -23.48
CA ALA A 270 12.69 -13.48 -22.90
C ALA A 270 11.98 -13.59 -21.54
N LEU A 271 10.96 -14.45 -21.42
CA LEU A 271 10.23 -14.66 -20.17
C LEU A 271 11.12 -15.17 -19.03
N ALA A 272 12.11 -16.02 -19.35
CA ALA A 272 13.08 -16.48 -18.35
C ALA A 272 13.98 -15.35 -17.83
N GLN A 273 14.15 -14.28 -18.61
CA GLN A 273 14.97 -13.12 -18.27
C GLN A 273 14.21 -12.03 -17.51
N ILE A 274 12.87 -12.05 -17.55
CA ILE A 274 12.03 -11.01 -16.96
C ILE A 274 11.61 -11.43 -15.54
N SER A 275 11.66 -10.47 -14.61
CA SER A 275 11.05 -10.55 -13.29
C SER A 275 9.97 -9.48 -13.13
N PHE A 276 9.01 -9.73 -12.25
CA PHE A 276 7.87 -8.84 -12.04
C PHE A 276 7.84 -8.38 -10.60
N VAL A 277 7.49 -7.11 -10.38
CA VAL A 277 7.25 -6.56 -9.05
C VAL A 277 5.86 -5.95 -9.00
N VAL A 278 5.10 -6.30 -7.95
CA VAL A 278 3.80 -5.71 -7.63
C VAL A 278 3.80 -5.14 -6.21
N ALA A 279 2.97 -4.15 -5.97
CA ALA A 279 2.80 -3.58 -4.63
C ALA A 279 1.91 -4.46 -3.76
N ALA A 280 2.24 -4.56 -2.48
CA ALA A 280 1.38 -5.13 -1.44
C ALA A 280 0.85 -4.00 -0.55
N ASP A 281 -0.47 -3.94 -0.40
CA ASP A 281 -1.20 -2.93 0.37
C ASP A 281 -1.85 -3.58 1.60
N THR A 282 -2.36 -2.75 2.51
CA THR A 282 -3.09 -3.13 3.73
C THR A 282 -4.38 -3.90 3.46
N ASN A 283 -5.00 -3.75 2.28
CA ASN A 283 -6.09 -4.63 1.86
C ASN A 283 -5.53 -5.97 1.38
N GLN A 284 -5.35 -6.90 2.32
CA GLN A 284 -4.75 -8.21 2.06
C GLN A 284 -5.50 -9.04 1.00
N PHE A 285 -6.84 -8.92 0.90
CA PHE A 285 -7.62 -9.69 -0.07
C PHE A 285 -7.47 -9.14 -1.49
N GLN A 286 -7.38 -7.82 -1.63
CA GLN A 286 -7.05 -7.20 -2.93
C GLN A 286 -5.63 -7.51 -3.35
N THR A 287 -4.65 -7.41 -2.43
CA THR A 287 -3.26 -7.80 -2.71
C THR A 287 -3.18 -9.25 -3.16
N LEU A 288 -3.84 -10.18 -2.44
CA LEU A 288 -3.93 -11.58 -2.82
C LEU A 288 -4.51 -11.74 -4.22
N ALA A 289 -5.68 -11.14 -4.48
CA ALA A 289 -6.36 -11.27 -5.76
C ALA A 289 -5.54 -10.68 -6.91
N LYS A 290 -4.81 -9.58 -6.66
CA LYS A 290 -3.90 -8.94 -7.60
C LYS A 290 -2.75 -9.86 -8.00
N VAL A 291 -2.08 -10.51 -7.05
CA VAL A 291 -0.97 -11.43 -7.38
C VAL A 291 -1.48 -12.64 -8.19
N ARG A 292 -2.66 -13.17 -7.86
CA ARG A 292 -3.31 -14.25 -8.65
C ARG A 292 -3.70 -13.79 -10.05
N ALA A 293 -4.25 -12.58 -10.18
CA ALA A 293 -4.64 -11.98 -11.46
C ALA A 293 -3.42 -11.65 -12.34
N ALA A 294 -2.31 -11.19 -11.74
CA ALA A 294 -1.06 -10.92 -12.44
C ALA A 294 -0.57 -12.15 -13.22
N ARG A 295 -0.58 -13.34 -12.58
CA ARG A 295 -0.20 -14.60 -13.26
C ARG A 295 -1.08 -14.90 -14.46
N ARG A 296 -2.39 -14.65 -14.38
CA ARG A 296 -3.32 -14.85 -15.50
C ARG A 296 -3.03 -13.90 -16.67
N ILE A 297 -2.76 -12.63 -16.36
CA ILE A 297 -2.45 -11.61 -17.37
C ILE A 297 -1.13 -11.93 -18.06
N ILE A 298 -0.09 -12.20 -17.28
CA ILE A 298 1.24 -12.58 -17.79
C ILE A 298 1.13 -13.84 -18.66
N TRP A 299 0.46 -14.88 -18.17
CA TRP A 299 0.24 -16.11 -18.93
C TRP A 299 -0.50 -15.83 -20.24
N ARG A 300 -1.56 -15.01 -20.22
CA ARG A 300 -2.34 -14.73 -21.44
C ARG A 300 -1.52 -13.98 -22.49
N ILE A 301 -0.65 -13.07 -22.05
CA ILE A 301 0.29 -12.37 -22.94
C ILE A 301 1.34 -13.35 -23.49
N ALA A 302 1.91 -14.19 -22.64
CA ALA A 302 2.88 -15.21 -23.03
C ALA A 302 2.29 -16.22 -24.03
N ASP A 303 1.07 -16.69 -23.78
CA ASP A 303 0.30 -17.59 -24.64
C ASP A 303 0.06 -16.96 -26.03
N ALA A 304 -0.35 -15.69 -26.08
CA ALA A 304 -0.49 -14.96 -27.32
C ALA A 304 0.84 -14.79 -28.09
N ALA A 305 1.98 -14.79 -27.39
CA ALA A 305 3.32 -14.79 -27.96
C ALA A 305 3.87 -16.20 -28.26
N GLY A 306 3.08 -17.26 -28.08
CA GLY A 306 3.50 -18.64 -28.34
C GLY A 306 4.39 -19.27 -27.25
N ALA A 307 4.45 -18.68 -26.06
CA ALA A 307 5.27 -19.11 -24.92
C ALA A 307 4.45 -19.31 -23.63
N GLY A 308 3.18 -19.70 -23.76
CA GLY A 308 2.26 -19.85 -22.62
C GLY A 308 2.76 -20.84 -21.54
N ASP A 309 3.35 -21.96 -21.96
CA ASP A 309 3.91 -22.97 -21.03
C ASP A 309 5.11 -22.43 -20.23
N ASP A 310 5.88 -21.53 -20.81
CA ASP A 310 7.06 -20.92 -20.18
C ASP A 310 6.70 -19.92 -19.08
N ALA A 311 5.44 -19.44 -19.05
CA ALA A 311 4.96 -18.62 -17.95
C ALA A 311 4.99 -19.36 -16.59
N ARG A 312 5.15 -20.69 -16.57
CA ARG A 312 5.45 -21.44 -15.33
C ARG A 312 6.76 -21.01 -14.66
N ASN A 313 7.67 -20.38 -15.41
CA ASN A 313 8.96 -19.90 -14.93
C ASN A 313 8.91 -18.41 -14.52
N LEU A 314 7.73 -17.78 -14.43
CA LEU A 314 7.62 -16.41 -13.95
C LEU A 314 8.16 -16.27 -12.52
N HIS A 315 8.62 -15.06 -12.18
CA HIS A 315 9.00 -14.71 -10.81
C HIS A 315 8.36 -13.39 -10.43
N ILE A 316 7.41 -13.42 -9.51
CA ILE A 316 6.70 -12.24 -9.01
C ILE A 316 7.18 -11.95 -7.59
N SER A 317 7.82 -10.80 -7.40
CA SER A 317 8.06 -10.23 -6.09
C SER A 317 6.91 -9.31 -5.69
N ALA A 318 6.51 -9.36 -4.43
CA ALA A 318 5.60 -8.41 -3.83
C ALA A 318 6.34 -7.53 -2.82
N ARG A 319 6.22 -6.20 -2.96
CA ARG A 319 6.85 -5.25 -2.05
C ARG A 319 5.78 -4.53 -1.25
N ALA A 320 5.91 -4.52 0.07
CA ALA A 320 5.08 -3.68 0.93
C ALA A 320 5.18 -2.23 0.45
N SER A 321 4.02 -1.60 0.28
CA SER A 321 3.91 -0.28 -0.29
C SER A 321 4.38 0.81 0.69
N MET A 322 5.19 1.77 0.24
CA MET A 322 5.53 2.95 1.05
C MET A 322 4.29 3.82 1.29
N ARG A 323 3.38 3.88 0.31
CA ARG A 323 2.14 4.66 0.30
C ARG A 323 1.31 4.50 1.57
N VAL A 324 1.30 3.31 2.16
CA VAL A 324 0.49 3.01 3.35
C VAL A 324 1.15 3.42 4.66
N LEU A 325 2.45 3.74 4.67
CA LEU A 325 3.18 4.06 5.89
C LEU A 325 2.97 5.51 6.33
N ALA A 326 2.88 5.71 7.65
CA ALA A 326 2.71 7.02 8.27
C ALA A 326 3.93 7.42 9.10
N LYS A 327 4.23 8.72 9.14
CA LYS A 327 5.18 9.33 10.08
C LYS A 327 4.61 9.39 11.49
N ARG A 328 3.29 9.55 11.61
CA ARG A 328 2.58 9.65 12.88
C ARG A 328 2.19 8.27 13.37
N ASP A 329 2.42 8.02 14.65
CA ASP A 329 2.24 6.71 15.29
C ASP A 329 2.86 5.56 14.45
N PRO A 330 4.19 5.60 14.24
CA PRO A 330 4.88 4.65 13.36
C PRO A 330 4.80 3.20 13.83
N TRP A 331 4.51 2.92 15.10
CA TRP A 331 4.28 1.55 15.56
C TRP A 331 3.15 0.86 14.81
N THR A 332 2.10 1.61 14.44
CA THR A 332 1.00 1.11 13.61
C THR A 332 1.48 0.64 12.24
N ASN A 333 2.62 1.13 11.73
CA ASN A 333 3.21 0.63 10.49
C ASN A 333 3.65 -0.85 10.59
N MET A 334 3.97 -1.37 11.77
CA MET A 334 4.23 -2.81 11.93
C MET A 334 3.01 -3.63 11.56
N LEU A 335 1.82 -3.20 11.98
CA LEU A 335 0.55 -3.85 11.66
C LEU A 335 0.25 -3.78 10.16
N ARG A 336 0.48 -2.60 9.54
CA ARG A 336 0.32 -2.41 8.09
C ARG A 336 1.25 -3.33 7.30
N SER A 337 2.52 -3.40 7.68
CA SER A 337 3.53 -4.28 7.09
C SER A 337 3.16 -5.77 7.21
N THR A 338 2.58 -6.18 8.34
CA THR A 338 2.05 -7.55 8.51
C THR A 338 0.93 -7.86 7.53
N LEU A 339 -0.03 -6.95 7.34
CA LEU A 339 -1.13 -7.12 6.38
C LEU A 339 -0.62 -7.18 4.94
N CYS A 340 0.35 -6.33 4.58
CA CYS A 340 0.99 -6.36 3.26
C CYS A 340 1.65 -7.74 3.01
N CYS A 341 2.43 -8.23 3.99
CA CYS A 341 3.09 -9.54 3.89
C CYS A 341 2.08 -10.68 3.79
N ALA A 342 1.01 -10.66 4.59
CA ALA A 342 -0.02 -11.70 4.57
C ALA A 342 -0.75 -11.75 3.22
N GLY A 343 -1.14 -10.59 2.67
CA GLY A 343 -1.76 -10.51 1.34
C GLY A 343 -0.85 -11.03 0.23
N ALA A 344 0.43 -10.66 0.26
CA ALA A 344 1.44 -11.12 -0.70
C ALA A 344 1.68 -12.63 -0.62
N ALA A 345 1.82 -13.18 0.59
CA ALA A 345 2.04 -14.59 0.84
C ALA A 345 0.83 -15.44 0.42
N LEU A 346 -0.38 -15.04 0.81
CA LEU A 346 -1.61 -15.71 0.38
C LEU A 346 -1.86 -15.61 -1.12
N GLY A 347 -1.37 -14.54 -1.77
CA GLY A 347 -1.35 -14.41 -3.22
C GLY A 347 -0.31 -15.31 -3.90
N GLY A 348 0.61 -15.92 -3.16
CA GLY A 348 1.68 -16.76 -3.68
C GLY A 348 2.76 -15.99 -4.43
N ALA A 349 3.21 -14.87 -3.87
CA ALA A 349 4.42 -14.18 -4.37
C ALA A 349 5.66 -15.06 -4.15
N ASP A 350 6.60 -15.04 -5.09
CA ASP A 350 7.83 -15.84 -5.01
C ASP A 350 8.84 -15.22 -4.03
N ALA A 351 8.84 -13.89 -3.93
CA ALA A 351 9.67 -13.13 -3.00
C ALA A 351 8.87 -11.99 -2.37
N ILE A 352 9.07 -11.72 -1.08
CA ILE A 352 8.38 -10.66 -0.37
C ILE A 352 9.40 -9.72 0.30
N THR A 353 9.21 -8.42 0.10
CA THR A 353 9.94 -7.38 0.82
C THR A 353 8.99 -6.61 1.73
N VAL A 354 9.26 -6.68 3.02
CA VAL A 354 8.55 -5.89 4.04
C VAL A 354 9.37 -4.65 4.40
N LEU A 355 8.70 -3.51 4.48
CA LEU A 355 9.33 -2.25 4.89
C LEU A 355 9.44 -2.17 6.42
N PRO A 356 10.58 -1.68 6.94
CA PRO A 356 10.70 -1.31 8.35
C PRO A 356 9.63 -0.28 8.75
N PHE A 357 9.09 -0.40 9.97
CA PHE A 357 8.03 0.49 10.46
C PHE A 357 8.46 1.96 10.53
N THR A 358 9.77 2.22 10.57
CA THR A 358 10.41 3.54 10.56
C THR A 358 10.61 4.12 9.16
N ALA A 359 10.30 3.40 8.08
CA ALA A 359 10.67 3.81 6.72
C ALA A 359 10.07 5.17 6.28
N ALA A 360 8.90 5.54 6.80
CA ALA A 360 8.31 6.87 6.54
C ALA A 360 9.03 8.03 7.27
N LEU A 361 9.82 7.71 8.31
CA LEU A 361 10.53 8.67 9.17
C LEU A 361 11.98 8.82 8.72
N GLY A 362 12.68 7.70 8.53
CA GLY A 362 14.12 7.72 8.33
C GLY A 362 14.74 6.38 8.00
N ALA A 363 16.08 6.37 7.95
CA ALA A 363 16.88 5.19 7.70
C ALA A 363 16.64 4.14 8.81
N PRO A 364 16.48 2.85 8.44
CA PRO A 364 16.19 1.82 9.41
C PRO A 364 17.45 1.44 10.20
N ASP A 365 17.31 1.35 11.51
CA ASP A 365 18.29 0.75 12.41
C ASP A 365 18.16 -0.78 12.48
N ASP A 366 19.01 -1.42 13.27
CA ASP A 366 19.05 -2.88 13.41
C ASP A 366 17.72 -3.44 13.98
N PHE A 367 17.08 -2.72 14.91
CA PHE A 367 15.81 -3.13 15.49
C PHE A 367 14.68 -3.11 14.45
N SER A 368 14.55 -2.04 13.70
CA SER A 368 13.49 -1.87 12.70
C SER A 368 13.65 -2.82 11.51
N ARG A 369 14.88 -3.11 11.06
CA ARG A 369 15.13 -4.18 10.07
C ARG A 369 14.79 -5.56 10.62
N ARG A 370 15.23 -5.88 11.85
CA ARG A 370 14.85 -7.14 12.52
C ARG A 370 13.34 -7.30 12.65
N ALA A 371 12.62 -6.24 12.99
CA ALA A 371 11.16 -6.28 13.08
C ALA A 371 10.51 -6.59 11.72
N ALA A 372 10.97 -5.95 10.64
CA ALA A 372 10.48 -6.23 9.28
C ALA A 372 10.72 -7.68 8.84
N ARG A 373 11.93 -8.21 9.10
CA ARG A 373 12.27 -9.60 8.83
C ARG A 373 11.44 -10.58 9.67
N ASN A 374 11.32 -10.32 10.97
CA ASN A 374 10.60 -11.20 11.88
C ASN A 374 9.10 -11.28 11.60
N ILE A 375 8.47 -10.23 11.05
CA ILE A 375 7.09 -10.32 10.54
C ILE A 375 6.98 -11.47 9.54
N GLN A 376 7.92 -11.58 8.61
CA GLN A 376 7.92 -12.64 7.60
C GLN A 376 8.21 -14.01 8.22
N ILE A 377 9.20 -14.11 9.11
CA ILE A 377 9.55 -15.38 9.78
C ILE A 377 8.36 -15.91 10.59
N VAL A 378 7.69 -15.07 11.38
CA VAL A 378 6.49 -15.47 12.13
C VAL A 378 5.39 -15.95 11.18
N LEU A 379 5.19 -15.30 10.04
CA LEU A 379 4.21 -15.73 9.05
C LEU A 379 4.59 -17.04 8.34
N GLN A 380 5.89 -17.34 8.19
CA GLN A 380 6.36 -18.61 7.62
C GLN A 380 6.29 -19.76 8.62
N GLU A 381 6.79 -19.54 9.83
CA GLU A 381 7.11 -20.60 10.78
C GLU A 381 6.04 -20.82 11.84
N GLU A 382 5.37 -19.75 12.31
CA GLU A 382 4.40 -19.82 13.40
C GLU A 382 2.95 -19.79 12.92
N SER A 383 2.64 -18.99 11.89
CA SER A 383 1.28 -18.94 11.33
C SER A 383 1.03 -19.95 10.21
N TRP A 384 2.10 -20.62 9.73
CA TRP A 384 2.06 -21.67 8.70
C TRP A 384 1.49 -21.19 7.35
N LEU A 385 1.55 -19.88 7.08
CA LEU A 385 0.89 -19.27 5.93
C LEU A 385 1.40 -19.80 4.59
N GLY A 386 2.69 -20.13 4.52
CA GLY A 386 3.34 -20.62 3.30
C GLY A 386 3.25 -22.13 3.08
N ARG A 387 2.48 -22.89 3.88
CA ARG A 387 2.55 -24.36 3.90
C ARG A 387 1.64 -25.07 2.91
N VAL A 388 0.61 -24.38 2.43
CA VAL A 388 -0.35 -24.89 1.45
C VAL A 388 -0.29 -23.99 0.21
N VAL A 389 -0.29 -24.59 -0.97
CA VAL A 389 -0.35 -23.83 -2.23
C VAL A 389 -1.75 -23.23 -2.40
N ASP A 390 -1.82 -21.91 -2.60
CA ASP A 390 -3.06 -21.13 -2.79
C ASP A 390 -4.18 -21.54 -1.80
N PRO A 391 -3.98 -21.36 -0.48
CA PRO A 391 -4.93 -21.84 0.54
C PRO A 391 -6.31 -21.17 0.45
N MET A 392 -6.39 -20.03 -0.22
CA MET A 392 -7.64 -19.29 -0.47
C MET A 392 -8.33 -19.70 -1.78
N GLY A 393 -7.73 -20.59 -2.57
CA GLY A 393 -8.31 -21.09 -3.80
C GLY A 393 -9.59 -21.90 -3.53
N GLY A 394 -10.67 -21.51 -4.19
CA GLY A 394 -12.02 -22.06 -4.00
C GLY A 394 -12.93 -21.16 -3.17
N ALA A 395 -12.40 -20.19 -2.41
CA ALA A 395 -13.21 -19.22 -1.70
C ALA A 395 -13.95 -18.32 -2.70
N TRP A 396 -15.29 -18.35 -2.70
CA TRP A 396 -16.12 -17.73 -3.73
C TRP A 396 -15.86 -16.23 -3.91
N TYR A 397 -15.67 -15.49 -2.81
CA TYR A 397 -15.30 -14.08 -2.85
C TYR A 397 -13.95 -13.85 -3.54
N ILE A 398 -12.95 -14.65 -3.17
CA ILE A 398 -11.58 -14.51 -3.68
C ILE A 398 -11.51 -14.85 -5.16
N GLU A 399 -12.16 -15.94 -5.58
CA GLU A 399 -12.20 -16.30 -7.00
C GLU A 399 -12.89 -15.23 -7.84
N ASN A 400 -14.04 -14.72 -7.37
CA ASN A 400 -14.73 -13.64 -8.05
C ASN A 400 -13.87 -12.37 -8.11
N LEU A 401 -13.26 -11.97 -6.99
CA LEU A 401 -12.41 -10.78 -6.95
C LEU A 401 -11.20 -10.91 -7.89
N THR A 402 -10.52 -12.07 -7.90
CA THR A 402 -9.41 -12.34 -8.82
C THR A 402 -9.86 -12.24 -10.28
N ASP A 403 -11.03 -12.77 -10.62
CA ASP A 403 -11.56 -12.73 -11.99
C ASP A 403 -11.92 -11.32 -12.44
N GLU A 404 -12.60 -10.56 -11.59
CA GLU A 404 -13.01 -9.19 -11.91
C GLU A 404 -11.81 -8.24 -11.98
N VAL A 405 -10.82 -8.37 -11.08
CA VAL A 405 -9.56 -7.61 -11.17
C VAL A 405 -8.84 -7.90 -12.49
N ALA A 406 -8.75 -9.17 -12.90
CA ALA A 406 -8.12 -9.55 -14.16
C ALA A 406 -8.85 -8.96 -15.38
N LYS A 407 -10.20 -8.99 -15.39
CA LYS A 407 -11.01 -8.43 -16.48
C LYS A 407 -10.85 -6.91 -16.60
N VAL A 408 -10.94 -6.19 -15.49
CA VAL A 408 -10.79 -4.73 -15.47
C VAL A 408 -9.37 -4.34 -15.93
N ALA A 409 -8.35 -5.04 -15.42
CA ALA A 409 -6.97 -4.83 -15.83
C ALA A 409 -6.76 -5.10 -17.33
N TRP A 410 -7.39 -6.16 -17.86
CA TRP A 410 -7.33 -6.47 -19.27
C TRP A 410 -7.97 -5.39 -20.15
N GLY A 411 -9.08 -4.79 -19.71
CA GLY A 411 -9.70 -3.66 -20.39
C GLY A 411 -8.75 -2.46 -20.48
N PHE A 412 -8.17 -2.04 -19.35
CA PHE A 412 -7.18 -0.96 -19.34
C PHE A 412 -5.93 -1.28 -20.19
N LEU A 413 -5.48 -2.54 -20.20
CA LEU A 413 -4.37 -2.97 -21.04
C LEU A 413 -4.70 -2.79 -22.53
N GLN A 414 -5.92 -3.14 -22.95
CA GLN A 414 -6.37 -2.93 -24.34
C GLN A 414 -6.43 -1.44 -24.70
N ASP A 415 -6.89 -0.59 -23.79
CA ASP A 415 -6.90 0.86 -23.99
C ASP A 415 -5.47 1.40 -24.19
N ILE A 416 -4.50 0.95 -23.36
CA ILE A 416 -3.09 1.34 -23.47
C ILE A 416 -2.48 0.86 -24.79
N GLU A 417 -2.73 -0.38 -25.20
CA GLU A 417 -2.20 -0.91 -26.46
C GLU A 417 -2.82 -0.21 -27.68
N ALA A 418 -4.10 0.19 -27.61
CA ALA A 418 -4.74 0.99 -28.66
C ALA A 418 -4.12 2.38 -28.84
N MET A 419 -3.48 2.92 -27.79
CA MET A 419 -2.73 4.19 -27.84
C MET A 419 -1.31 4.05 -28.41
N GLY A 420 -0.89 2.83 -28.78
CA GLY A 420 0.47 2.53 -29.22
C GLY A 420 1.37 1.96 -28.13
N GLY A 421 0.80 1.51 -27.01
CA GLY A 421 1.50 0.86 -25.91
C GLY A 421 1.97 1.82 -24.81
N VAL A 422 2.59 1.26 -23.77
CA VAL A 422 2.89 1.99 -22.52
C VAL A 422 3.78 3.23 -22.71
N ILE A 423 4.76 3.18 -23.63
CA ILE A 423 5.65 4.32 -23.91
C ILE A 423 4.84 5.50 -24.47
N ALA A 424 3.98 5.23 -25.46
CA ALA A 424 3.12 6.25 -26.05
C ALA A 424 2.09 6.78 -25.03
N ALA A 425 1.54 5.91 -24.18
CA ALA A 425 0.61 6.30 -23.13
C ALA A 425 1.26 7.20 -22.05
N LEU A 426 2.55 6.99 -21.75
CA LEU A 426 3.32 7.87 -20.86
C LEU A 426 3.65 9.22 -21.51
N ASP A 427 4.01 9.22 -22.80
CA ASP A 427 4.32 10.42 -23.57
C ASP A 427 3.08 11.34 -23.71
N GLN A 428 1.92 10.74 -23.99
CA GLN A 428 0.64 11.44 -24.09
C GLN A 428 0.07 11.89 -22.73
N GLY A 429 0.68 11.50 -21.61
CA GLY A 429 0.23 11.87 -20.27
C GLY A 429 -0.93 11.04 -19.70
N PHE A 430 -1.45 10.05 -20.45
CA PHE A 430 -2.61 9.25 -20.07
C PHE A 430 -2.41 8.52 -18.74
N VAL A 431 -1.26 7.86 -18.58
CA VAL A 431 -0.94 7.10 -17.36
C VAL A 431 -0.91 8.02 -16.15
N GLN A 432 -0.31 9.20 -16.31
CA GLN A 432 -0.15 10.19 -15.25
C GLN A 432 -1.49 10.84 -14.89
N ASP A 433 -2.33 11.17 -15.87
CA ASP A 433 -3.66 11.75 -15.64
C ASP A 433 -4.57 10.75 -14.90
N LYS A 434 -4.63 9.50 -15.38
CA LYS A 434 -5.43 8.44 -14.77
C LYS A 434 -4.99 8.17 -13.32
N THR A 435 -3.68 8.04 -13.10
CA THR A 435 -3.09 7.81 -11.77
C THR A 435 -3.39 8.98 -10.82
N THR A 436 -3.28 10.22 -11.30
CA THR A 436 -3.60 11.43 -10.52
C THR A 436 -5.08 11.49 -10.16
N ALA A 437 -5.97 11.14 -11.09
CA ALA A 437 -7.41 11.08 -10.83
C ALA A 437 -7.75 10.03 -9.76
N ASP A 438 -7.17 8.84 -9.85
CA ASP A 438 -7.37 7.77 -8.88
C ASP A 438 -6.84 8.16 -7.48
N ALA A 439 -5.65 8.78 -7.42
CA ALA A 439 -5.09 9.34 -6.20
C ALA A 439 -6.01 10.39 -5.57
N GLY A 440 -6.56 11.31 -6.38
CA GLY A 440 -7.46 12.35 -5.91
C GLY A 440 -8.78 11.81 -5.33
N LEU A 441 -9.34 10.75 -5.93
CA LEU A 441 -10.52 10.08 -5.39
C LEU A 441 -10.25 9.46 -4.02
N ARG A 442 -9.09 8.80 -3.86
CA ARG A 442 -8.68 8.21 -2.58
C ARG A 442 -8.38 9.28 -1.53
N ALA A 443 -7.64 10.32 -1.90
CA ALA A 443 -7.35 11.46 -1.00
C ALA A 443 -8.64 12.10 -0.49
N LYS A 444 -9.65 12.25 -1.35
CA LYS A 444 -10.98 12.74 -0.95
C LYS A 444 -11.70 11.77 -0.01
N ALA A 445 -11.64 10.45 -0.27
CA ALA A 445 -12.23 9.45 0.61
C ALA A 445 -11.61 9.50 2.02
N ILE A 446 -10.29 9.66 2.11
CA ILE A 446 -9.57 9.79 3.38
C ILE A 446 -9.91 11.12 4.07
N ALA A 447 -9.85 12.23 3.33
CA ALA A 447 -10.15 13.56 3.88
C ALA A 447 -11.58 13.66 4.43
N THR A 448 -12.53 12.93 3.84
CA THR A 448 -13.94 12.92 4.28
C THR A 448 -14.26 11.86 5.34
N GLY A 449 -13.28 11.06 5.78
CA GLY A 449 -13.47 9.97 6.75
C GLY A 449 -14.27 8.79 6.20
N ARG A 450 -14.33 8.62 4.87
CA ARG A 450 -14.85 7.40 4.23
C ARG A 450 -13.83 6.26 4.30
N GLU A 451 -12.55 6.61 4.27
CA GLU A 451 -11.42 5.71 4.53
C GLU A 451 -10.61 6.27 5.71
N ASP A 452 -10.47 5.48 6.76
CA ASP A 452 -9.76 5.89 7.96
C ASP A 452 -8.28 5.49 7.91
N LEU A 453 -7.41 6.36 8.42
CA LEU A 453 -6.01 6.07 8.67
C LEU A 453 -5.77 6.03 10.18
N THR A 454 -5.74 4.83 10.76
CA THR A 454 -5.49 4.63 12.20
C THR A 454 -4.16 5.26 12.64
N GLY A 455 -4.19 6.02 13.73
CA GLY A 455 -3.05 6.78 14.24
C GLY A 455 -2.79 8.12 13.52
N VAL A 456 -3.53 8.41 12.44
CA VAL A 456 -3.37 9.62 11.62
C VAL A 456 -4.67 10.43 11.56
N SER A 457 -5.66 9.98 10.78
CA SER A 457 -6.97 10.65 10.70
C SER A 457 -7.98 10.10 11.71
N ALA A 458 -7.79 8.84 12.13
CA ALA A 458 -8.61 8.19 13.14
C ALA A 458 -7.75 7.79 14.36
N PHE A 459 -8.23 8.13 15.56
CA PHE A 459 -7.54 7.87 16.83
C PHE A 459 -6.07 8.36 16.89
N PRO A 460 -5.77 9.62 16.48
CA PRO A 460 -4.40 10.13 16.49
C PRO A 460 -3.86 10.35 17.90
N LEU A 461 -2.57 10.12 18.06
CA LEU A 461 -1.82 10.45 19.28
C LEU A 461 -1.09 11.79 19.10
N LEU A 462 -1.28 12.70 20.07
CA LEU A 462 -0.51 13.95 20.18
C LEU A 462 0.75 13.71 21.03
N GLY A 463 1.80 14.46 20.74
CA GLY A 463 3.09 14.35 21.43
C GLY A 463 4.07 13.39 20.77
N ASP A 464 5.13 13.06 21.52
CA ASP A 464 6.21 12.16 21.12
C ASP A 464 5.74 10.69 21.16
N ASP A 465 6.04 9.93 20.09
CA ASP A 465 5.74 8.51 19.95
C ASP A 465 6.88 7.60 20.47
N GLY A 466 7.98 8.22 20.94
CA GLY A 466 9.15 7.57 21.51
C GLY A 466 10.07 6.91 20.48
N VAL A 467 9.81 7.08 19.19
CA VAL A 467 10.58 6.44 18.12
C VAL A 467 11.77 7.31 17.72
N LYS A 468 12.97 6.77 17.91
CA LYS A 468 14.21 7.38 17.45
C LYS A 468 14.53 6.88 16.05
N TYR A 469 14.92 7.80 15.18
CA TYR A 469 15.31 7.48 13.81
C TYR A 469 16.47 8.36 13.36
N GLN A 470 17.23 7.89 12.37
CA GLN A 470 18.18 8.70 11.63
C GLN A 470 17.49 9.20 10.36
N PRO A 471 17.61 10.48 9.97
CA PRO A 471 17.06 10.95 8.71
C PRO A 471 17.56 10.12 7.53
N HIS A 472 16.72 9.98 6.50
CA HIS A 472 17.15 9.37 5.25
C HIS A 472 18.36 10.11 4.67
N ALA A 473 19.24 9.35 4.01
CA ALA A 473 20.32 9.95 3.26
C ALA A 473 19.75 10.90 2.18
N PRO A 474 20.41 12.03 1.90
CA PRO A 474 19.99 12.93 0.83
C PRO A 474 19.88 12.19 -0.50
N VAL A 475 18.80 12.46 -1.23
CA VAL A 475 18.60 11.91 -2.57
C VAL A 475 19.43 12.72 -3.57
N PRO A 476 20.28 12.08 -4.40
CA PRO A 476 20.99 12.79 -5.46
C PRO A 476 20.00 13.46 -6.42
N PRO A 477 20.22 14.71 -6.83
CA PRO A 477 19.29 15.42 -7.68
C PRO A 477 19.23 14.81 -9.09
N LEU A 478 18.07 14.98 -9.74
CA LEU A 478 17.92 14.72 -11.17
C LEU A 478 18.67 15.81 -11.96
N ALA A 479 19.40 15.43 -13.01
CA ALA A 479 20.25 16.34 -13.80
C ALA A 479 19.90 16.40 -15.30
N GLY A 480 18.83 15.73 -15.74
CA GLY A 480 18.45 15.60 -17.15
C GLY A 480 17.24 16.45 -17.53
N ALA A 481 16.95 16.49 -18.83
CA ALA A 481 15.71 17.07 -19.34
C ALA A 481 14.55 16.09 -19.12
N GLN A 482 13.43 16.62 -18.66
CA GLN A 482 12.20 15.86 -18.53
C GLN A 482 11.66 15.52 -19.93
N ILE A 483 11.50 14.24 -20.22
CA ILE A 483 10.92 13.70 -21.46
C ILE A 483 9.43 13.34 -21.30
N VAL A 484 9.00 12.94 -20.10
CA VAL A 484 7.58 12.71 -19.76
C VAL A 484 7.25 13.28 -18.39
N ARG A 485 5.98 13.52 -18.07
CA ARG A 485 5.61 13.91 -16.70
C ARG A 485 5.93 12.76 -15.72
N PRO A 486 6.72 12.99 -14.65
CA PRO A 486 7.07 11.94 -13.71
C PRO A 486 5.87 11.50 -12.89
N LEU A 487 5.87 10.24 -12.48
CA LEU A 487 4.95 9.67 -11.51
C LEU A 487 5.52 9.81 -10.09
N THR A 488 5.03 10.83 -9.38
CA THR A 488 5.48 11.14 -8.03
C THR A 488 4.84 10.20 -7.00
N PRO A 489 5.63 9.48 -6.18
CA PRO A 489 5.09 8.70 -5.07
C PRO A 489 4.46 9.64 -4.04
N HIS A 490 3.42 9.19 -3.36
CA HIS A 490 2.89 9.91 -2.21
C HIS A 490 2.29 8.94 -1.21
N ARG A 491 2.43 9.24 0.08
CA ARG A 491 1.82 8.46 1.15
C ARG A 491 0.44 9.00 1.48
N LEU A 492 -0.47 8.09 1.83
CA LEU A 492 -1.86 8.42 2.16
C LEU A 492 -1.97 9.39 3.33
N ALA A 493 -1.02 9.33 4.26
CA ALA A 493 -0.99 10.13 5.47
C ALA A 493 -0.43 11.55 5.28
N GLU A 494 0.23 11.87 4.15
CA GLU A 494 0.93 13.14 3.94
C GLU A 494 0.07 14.40 4.18
N PRO A 495 -1.20 14.47 3.74
CA PRO A 495 -2.01 15.66 3.99
C PRO A 495 -2.25 15.96 5.47
N PHE A 496 -2.47 14.93 6.29
CA PHE A 496 -2.64 15.07 7.75
C PHE A 496 -1.30 15.27 8.44
N GLU A 497 -0.24 14.63 7.97
CA GLU A 497 1.12 14.85 8.47
C GLU A 497 1.56 16.29 8.29
N ALA A 498 1.26 16.93 7.15
CA ALA A 498 1.57 18.33 6.92
C ALA A 498 0.88 19.25 7.94
N LEU A 499 -0.37 18.97 8.32
CA LEU A 499 -1.06 19.69 9.39
C LEU A 499 -0.34 19.48 10.73
N ARG A 500 0.00 18.23 11.07
CA ARG A 500 0.71 17.92 12.32
C ARG A 500 2.09 18.57 12.35
N ASP A 501 2.83 18.58 11.25
CA ASP A 501 4.15 19.19 11.10
C ASP A 501 4.07 20.70 11.34
N ALA A 502 3.04 21.37 10.79
CA ALA A 502 2.80 22.78 11.03
C ALA A 502 2.49 23.08 12.51
N ALA A 503 1.66 22.25 13.15
CA ALA A 503 1.35 22.38 14.58
C ALA A 503 2.59 22.18 15.47
N ASP A 504 3.42 21.18 15.17
CA ASP A 504 4.66 20.92 15.92
C ASP A 504 5.66 22.07 15.74
N ALA A 505 5.77 22.64 14.52
CA ALA A 505 6.60 23.82 14.26
C ALA A 505 6.10 25.07 15.00
N PHE A 506 4.79 25.24 15.14
CA PHE A 506 4.20 26.30 15.95
C PHE A 506 4.53 26.15 17.44
N ILE A 507 4.41 24.93 17.98
CA ILE A 507 4.78 24.63 19.38
C ILE A 507 6.27 24.93 19.60
N ALA A 508 7.14 24.46 18.70
CA ALA A 508 8.58 24.71 18.80
C ALA A 508 8.94 26.21 18.75
N ARG A 509 8.21 27.01 17.96
CA ARG A 509 8.43 28.45 17.81
C ARG A 509 7.91 29.28 18.99
N THR A 510 6.75 28.90 19.54
CA THR A 510 6.01 29.75 20.49
C THR A 510 6.00 29.24 21.93
N GLY A 511 6.29 27.95 22.14
CA GLY A 511 6.12 27.26 23.41
C GLY A 511 4.65 27.00 23.79
N ASN A 512 3.69 27.38 22.94
CA ASN A 512 2.27 27.23 23.21
C ASN A 512 1.67 26.06 22.42
N GLU A 513 0.79 25.30 23.07
CA GLU A 513 -0.03 24.29 22.38
C GLU A 513 -1.21 24.95 21.66
N PRO A 514 -1.50 24.60 20.40
CA PRO A 514 -2.73 25.03 19.75
C PRO A 514 -3.92 24.30 20.40
N VAL A 515 -4.85 25.06 20.97
CA VAL A 515 -5.97 24.51 21.75
C VAL A 515 -7.33 24.98 21.24
N VAL A 516 -8.32 24.10 21.35
CA VAL A 516 -9.75 24.42 21.18
C VAL A 516 -10.50 23.96 22.42
N PHE A 517 -11.29 24.84 23.00
CA PHE A 517 -12.12 24.54 24.17
C PHE A 517 -13.39 23.79 23.75
N LEU A 518 -13.71 22.66 24.39
CA LEU A 518 -14.97 21.95 24.13
C LEU A 518 -16.07 22.41 25.11
N ALA A 519 -17.00 23.22 24.62
CA ALA A 519 -18.21 23.60 25.33
C ALA A 519 -19.19 22.41 25.33
N SER A 520 -18.94 21.46 26.22
CA SER A 520 -19.69 20.22 26.34
C SER A 520 -20.96 20.44 27.17
N ILE A 521 -22.12 20.61 26.54
CA ILE A 521 -23.38 20.89 27.26
C ILE A 521 -24.04 19.59 27.73
N GLY A 522 -24.56 19.58 28.95
CA GLY A 522 -25.26 18.42 29.53
C GLY A 522 -24.34 17.52 30.38
N ALA A 523 -24.82 16.32 30.68
CA ALA A 523 -24.05 15.32 31.41
C ALA A 523 -23.10 14.56 30.48
N VAL A 524 -22.14 13.84 31.05
CA VAL A 524 -21.17 13.00 30.33
C VAL A 524 -21.83 12.14 29.24
N ILE A 525 -22.97 11.50 29.53
CA ILE A 525 -23.68 10.64 28.58
C ILE A 525 -24.18 11.39 27.33
N ASP A 526 -24.47 12.69 27.45
CA ASP A 526 -25.01 13.50 26.37
C ASP A 526 -23.94 13.88 25.35
N HIS A 527 -22.72 14.15 25.82
CA HIS A 527 -21.67 14.73 24.96
C HIS A 527 -20.51 13.77 24.67
N THR A 528 -20.25 12.74 25.48
CA THR A 528 -18.99 11.95 25.41
C THR A 528 -18.68 11.42 24.02
N ALA A 529 -19.67 10.87 23.31
CA ALA A 529 -19.46 10.37 21.95
C ALA A 529 -18.98 11.48 21.00
N ARG A 530 -19.60 12.67 21.08
CA ARG A 530 -19.30 13.82 20.23
C ARG A 530 -18.02 14.52 20.64
N SER A 531 -17.79 14.74 21.93
CA SER A 531 -16.56 15.35 22.44
C SER A 531 -15.34 14.47 22.16
N THR A 532 -15.48 13.14 22.22
CA THR A 532 -14.42 12.19 21.84
C THR A 532 -14.13 12.25 20.34
N TRP A 533 -15.18 12.27 19.51
CA TRP A 533 -15.02 12.42 18.07
C TRP A 533 -14.32 13.73 17.71
N VAL A 534 -14.74 14.86 18.28
CA VAL A 534 -14.11 16.17 18.04
C VAL A 534 -12.68 16.20 18.55
N LYS A 535 -12.39 15.61 19.72
CA LYS A 535 -11.02 15.49 20.23
C LYS A 535 -10.11 14.78 19.23
N ASN A 536 -10.55 13.65 18.69
CA ASN A 536 -9.78 12.90 17.68
C ASN A 536 -9.65 13.69 16.37
N TYR A 537 -10.73 14.33 15.93
CA TYR A 537 -10.75 15.16 14.73
C TYR A 537 -9.73 16.30 14.80
N LEU A 538 -9.73 17.06 15.91
CA LEU A 538 -8.78 18.16 16.14
C LEU A 538 -7.34 17.66 16.27
N ALA A 539 -7.15 16.53 16.97
CA ALA A 539 -5.83 15.93 17.15
C ALA A 539 -5.22 15.47 15.82
N ALA A 540 -6.01 15.11 14.81
CA ALA A 540 -5.52 14.81 13.46
C ALA A 540 -4.84 16.02 12.80
N GLY A 541 -5.24 17.24 13.18
CA GLY A 541 -4.60 18.49 12.78
C GLY A 541 -3.59 19.03 13.78
N GLY A 542 -3.21 18.24 14.80
CA GLY A 542 -2.27 18.67 15.83
C GLY A 542 -2.84 19.65 16.85
N ILE A 543 -4.16 19.80 16.91
CA ILE A 543 -4.85 20.74 17.79
C ILE A 543 -5.35 19.97 19.02
N LYS A 544 -5.00 20.45 20.22
CA LYS A 544 -5.42 19.85 21.49
C LYS A 544 -6.83 20.32 21.86
N ALA A 545 -7.71 19.37 22.19
CA ALA A 545 -9.03 19.69 22.72
C ALA A 545 -8.98 19.82 24.24
N LEU A 546 -9.48 20.93 24.79
CA LEU A 546 -9.70 21.09 26.23
C LEU A 546 -11.08 20.50 26.57
N THR A 547 -11.09 19.33 27.20
CA THR A 547 -12.31 18.57 27.52
C THR A 547 -12.75 18.78 28.97
N SER A 548 -14.04 18.59 29.24
CA SER A 548 -14.64 18.63 30.59
C SER A 548 -15.66 17.49 30.76
N ASP A 549 -16.15 17.33 31.99
CA ASP A 549 -17.25 16.41 32.35
C ASP A 549 -18.65 16.98 32.05
N GLY A 550 -18.69 18.14 31.36
CA GLY A 550 -19.92 18.81 30.94
C GLY A 550 -20.20 20.12 31.68
N TYR A 551 -21.09 20.93 31.10
CA TYR A 551 -21.57 22.19 31.63
C TYR A 551 -23.09 22.19 31.67
N ALA A 552 -23.66 22.60 32.82
CA ALA A 552 -25.10 22.63 33.02
C ALA A 552 -25.81 23.72 32.20
N THR A 553 -25.12 24.83 31.89
CA THR A 553 -25.69 25.98 31.19
C THR A 553 -24.71 26.58 30.16
N PRO A 554 -25.23 27.29 29.14
CA PRO A 554 -24.41 28.11 28.23
C PRO A 554 -23.45 29.07 28.95
N ASP A 555 -23.92 29.76 29.98
CA ASP A 555 -23.10 30.74 30.72
C ASP A 555 -21.96 30.05 31.49
N ALA A 556 -22.22 28.90 32.10
CA ALA A 556 -21.18 28.13 32.78
C ALA A 556 -20.09 27.66 31.80
N ALA A 557 -20.46 27.29 30.58
CA ALA A 557 -19.50 26.96 29.53
C ALA A 557 -18.69 28.19 29.07
N ALA A 558 -19.32 29.36 29.00
CA ALA A 558 -18.68 30.62 28.61
C ALA A 558 -17.69 31.13 29.68
N ASP A 559 -18.03 31.02 30.96
CA ASP A 559 -17.13 31.33 32.07
C ASP A 559 -15.91 30.41 32.07
N ALA A 560 -16.12 29.11 31.86
CA ALA A 560 -15.04 28.13 31.75
C ALA A 560 -14.17 28.37 30.51
N PHE A 561 -14.76 28.76 29.38
CA PHE A 561 -14.02 29.16 28.18
C PHE A 561 -13.08 30.34 28.49
N LYS A 562 -13.59 31.39 29.12
CA LYS A 562 -12.79 32.56 29.50
C LYS A 562 -11.64 32.21 30.44
N ALA A 563 -11.89 31.32 31.40
CA ALA A 563 -10.87 30.81 32.32
C ALA A 563 -9.80 29.94 31.63
N SER A 564 -10.16 29.26 30.53
CA SER A 564 -9.24 28.37 29.80
C SER A 564 -8.15 29.12 29.01
N GLY A 565 -8.38 30.39 28.66
CA GLY A 565 -7.49 31.17 27.81
C GLY A 565 -7.46 30.74 26.33
N ALA A 566 -8.30 29.78 25.92
CA ALA A 566 -8.41 29.39 24.51
C ALA A 566 -9.01 30.53 23.67
N ALA A 567 -8.57 30.66 22.42
CA ALA A 567 -9.14 31.63 21.47
C ALA A 567 -10.38 31.08 20.74
N LEU A 568 -10.48 29.74 20.64
CA LEU A 568 -11.48 29.02 19.88
C LEU A 568 -12.27 28.07 20.79
N ALA A 569 -13.56 27.92 20.50
CA ALA A 569 -14.45 27.01 21.21
C ALA A 569 -15.24 26.12 20.23
N CYS A 570 -15.61 24.92 20.66
CA CYS A 570 -16.44 23.99 19.91
C CYS A 570 -17.60 23.49 20.77
N ILE A 571 -18.83 23.69 20.29
CA ILE A 571 -20.05 23.22 20.93
C ILE A 571 -20.22 21.72 20.67
N CYS A 572 -20.27 20.94 21.75
CA CYS A 572 -20.31 19.49 21.69
C CYS A 572 -21.40 18.93 22.62
N SER A 573 -22.54 18.52 22.09
CA SER A 573 -23.57 17.82 22.88
C SER A 573 -24.40 16.89 22.01
N SER A 574 -25.37 16.17 22.56
CA SER A 574 -26.32 15.35 21.77
C SER A 574 -27.13 16.22 20.82
N ASP A 575 -27.74 15.62 19.78
CA ASP A 575 -28.58 16.40 18.86
C ASP A 575 -29.74 17.09 19.58
N ALA A 576 -30.38 16.40 20.53
CA ALA A 576 -31.45 16.96 21.34
C ALA A 576 -31.01 18.19 22.18
N LEU A 577 -29.84 18.13 22.81
CA LEU A 577 -29.35 19.27 23.60
C LEU A 577 -28.80 20.39 22.73
N ASN A 578 -28.14 20.07 21.62
CA ASN A 578 -27.74 21.06 20.63
C ASN A 578 -28.96 21.80 20.08
N GLU A 579 -30.08 21.10 19.89
CA GLU A 579 -31.31 21.73 19.43
C GLU A 579 -31.80 22.81 20.41
N LEU A 580 -31.66 22.56 21.71
CA LEU A 580 -32.12 23.47 22.76
C LEU A 580 -31.13 24.59 23.06
N HIS A 581 -29.82 24.29 23.03
CA HIS A 581 -28.82 25.15 23.65
C HIS A 581 -27.77 25.72 22.69
N ALA A 582 -27.57 25.16 21.49
CA ALA A 582 -26.42 25.54 20.64
C ALA A 582 -26.38 27.04 20.30
N ALA A 583 -27.51 27.67 19.98
CA ALA A 583 -27.55 29.10 19.68
C ALA A 583 -27.20 29.97 20.91
N ALA A 584 -27.76 29.62 22.07
CA ALA A 584 -27.47 30.32 23.32
C ALA A 584 -25.99 30.13 23.72
N THR A 585 -25.45 28.91 23.59
CA THR A 585 -24.04 28.62 23.84
C THR A 585 -23.12 29.38 22.88
N ALA A 586 -23.44 29.45 21.59
CA ALA A 586 -22.65 30.22 20.64
C ALA A 586 -22.60 31.71 20.99
N THR A 587 -23.77 32.29 21.33
CA THR A 587 -23.88 33.69 21.75
C THR A 587 -23.06 33.95 23.02
N ALA A 588 -23.19 33.10 24.05
CA ALA A 588 -22.46 33.23 25.30
C ALA A 588 -20.94 33.13 25.09
N LEU A 589 -20.48 32.19 24.25
CA LEU A 589 -19.06 32.05 23.90
C LEU A 589 -18.50 33.28 23.17
N LYS A 590 -19.25 33.83 22.21
CA LYS A 590 -18.87 35.07 21.51
C LYS A 590 -18.79 36.26 22.48
N GLN A 591 -19.76 36.40 23.38
CA GLN A 591 -19.75 37.43 24.43
C GLN A 591 -18.58 37.26 25.42
N ALA A 592 -18.18 36.01 25.69
CA ALA A 592 -17.00 35.69 26.49
C ALA A 592 -15.66 35.90 25.76
N GLY A 593 -15.69 36.30 24.47
CA GLY A 593 -14.51 36.67 23.68
C GLY A 593 -14.00 35.59 22.73
N ALA A 594 -14.78 34.54 22.44
CA ALA A 594 -14.38 33.53 21.48
C ALA A 594 -14.21 34.15 20.07
N GLY A 595 -12.98 34.09 19.54
CA GLY A 595 -12.68 34.62 18.21
C GLY A 595 -13.36 33.80 17.10
N PHE A 596 -13.54 32.50 17.33
CA PHE A 596 -14.20 31.59 16.40
C PHE A 596 -14.88 30.42 17.16
N VAL A 597 -16.13 30.14 16.80
CA VAL A 597 -16.99 29.14 17.45
C VAL A 597 -17.36 28.08 16.44
N LEU A 598 -16.98 26.85 16.76
CA LEU A 598 -17.30 25.63 16.05
C LEU A 598 -18.54 24.98 16.66
N MET A 599 -19.24 24.17 15.87
CA MET A 599 -20.27 23.27 16.38
C MET A 599 -20.09 21.87 15.78
N ALA A 600 -20.10 20.86 16.64
CA ALA A 600 -20.12 19.46 16.20
C ALA A 600 -21.55 19.02 15.87
N GLY A 601 -21.76 18.55 14.65
CA GLY A 601 -23.06 18.15 14.11
C GLY A 601 -23.39 18.87 12.80
N ARG A 602 -24.39 18.33 12.07
CA ARG A 602 -24.93 18.98 10.87
C ARG A 602 -25.96 20.03 11.28
N PRO A 603 -25.93 21.24 10.74
CA PRO A 603 -26.88 22.29 11.13
C PRO A 603 -28.30 22.06 10.57
N GLY A 604 -28.44 21.34 9.45
CA GLY A 604 -29.72 21.17 8.77
C GLY A 604 -30.39 22.51 8.46
N ASP A 605 -31.70 22.58 8.63
CA ASP A 605 -32.50 23.79 8.38
C ASP A 605 -32.18 24.96 9.33
N ARG A 606 -31.38 24.71 10.38
CA ARG A 606 -31.04 25.71 11.41
C ARG A 606 -29.74 26.45 11.12
N GLU A 607 -29.08 26.19 9.99
CA GLU A 607 -27.78 26.79 9.68
C GLU A 607 -27.80 28.32 9.78
N ALA A 608 -28.80 28.97 9.19
CA ALA A 608 -28.90 30.43 9.22
C ALA A 608 -28.99 30.97 10.67
N ALA A 609 -29.87 30.39 11.49
CA ALA A 609 -30.04 30.80 12.88
C ALA A 609 -28.80 30.53 13.74
N LEU A 610 -28.12 29.40 13.52
CA LEU A 610 -26.88 29.07 14.24
C LEU A 610 -25.73 30.00 13.85
N ARG A 611 -25.62 30.38 12.56
CA ARG A 611 -24.64 31.36 12.10
C ARG A 611 -24.91 32.75 12.65
N GLU A 612 -26.17 33.18 12.66
CA GLU A 612 -26.59 34.46 13.27
C GLU A 612 -26.28 34.49 14.78
N ALA A 613 -26.47 33.37 15.47
CA ALA A 613 -26.11 33.21 16.88
C ALA A 613 -24.58 33.13 17.13
N GLY A 614 -23.77 33.11 16.08
CA GLY A 614 -22.31 33.17 16.16
C GLY A 614 -21.57 31.86 15.94
N VAL A 615 -22.20 30.80 15.44
CA VAL A 615 -21.48 29.59 14.99
C VAL A 615 -20.83 29.88 13.63
N ASP A 616 -19.51 29.82 13.57
CA ASP A 616 -18.77 30.16 12.35
C ASP A 616 -18.57 28.94 11.43
N GLN A 617 -18.42 27.74 12.01
CA GLN A 617 -18.15 26.51 11.25
C GLN A 617 -18.74 25.27 11.92
N PHE A 618 -19.18 24.31 11.09
CA PHE A 618 -19.74 23.03 11.51
C PHE A 618 -18.76 21.89 11.23
N LEU A 619 -18.60 20.98 12.20
CA LEU A 619 -17.79 19.77 12.08
C LEU A 619 -18.70 18.55 12.05
N PHE A 620 -18.67 17.77 10.97
CA PHE A 620 -19.51 16.58 10.84
C PHE A 620 -18.88 15.53 9.92
N ALA A 621 -19.29 14.27 10.08
CA ALA A 621 -18.83 13.16 9.25
C ALA A 621 -19.19 13.37 7.76
N GLY A 622 -18.19 13.17 6.89
CA GLY A 622 -18.29 13.41 5.45
C GLY A 622 -17.84 14.80 4.99
N ALA A 623 -17.58 15.75 5.90
CA ALA A 623 -16.90 17.00 5.56
C ALA A 623 -15.41 16.76 5.33
N ASP A 624 -14.78 17.57 4.47
CA ASP A 624 -13.34 17.52 4.22
C ASP A 624 -12.57 17.98 5.47
N ALA A 625 -12.02 17.01 6.20
CA ALA A 625 -11.30 17.24 7.44
C ALA A 625 -9.96 17.96 7.22
N VAL A 626 -9.28 17.68 6.11
CA VAL A 626 -7.99 18.33 5.81
C VAL A 626 -8.21 19.82 5.60
N ALA A 627 -9.19 20.19 4.76
CA ALA A 627 -9.53 21.58 4.49
C ALA A 627 -10.03 22.29 5.75
N ALA A 628 -10.92 21.64 6.51
CA ALA A 628 -11.46 22.21 7.75
C ALA A 628 -10.38 22.45 8.82
N LEU A 629 -9.49 21.48 9.04
CA LEU A 629 -8.40 21.60 10.00
C LEU A 629 -7.39 22.66 9.57
N LYS A 630 -7.05 22.73 8.27
CA LYS A 630 -6.19 23.80 7.75
C LYS A 630 -6.76 25.19 8.05
N GLY A 631 -8.06 25.39 7.78
CA GLY A 631 -8.72 26.66 8.12
C GLY A 631 -8.72 26.99 9.62
N LEU A 632 -8.72 25.97 10.48
CA LEU A 632 -8.55 26.15 11.92
C LEU A 632 -7.12 26.52 12.31
N GLN A 633 -6.12 25.92 11.66
CA GLN A 633 -4.71 26.24 11.88
C GLN A 633 -4.39 27.71 11.54
N GLU A 634 -4.91 28.22 10.43
CA GLU A 634 -4.77 29.63 10.03
C GLU A 634 -5.33 30.58 11.09
N ARG A 635 -6.49 30.23 11.68
CA ARG A 635 -7.13 31.02 12.75
C ARG A 635 -6.40 30.97 14.08
N LEU A 636 -5.69 29.88 14.34
CA LEU A 636 -4.84 29.71 15.52
C LEU A 636 -3.44 30.33 15.32
N GLY A 637 -3.13 30.87 14.13
CA GLY A 637 -1.81 31.44 13.82
C GLY A 637 -0.71 30.41 13.67
N ILE A 638 -1.07 29.16 13.35
CA ILE A 638 -0.13 28.05 13.16
C ILE A 638 0.55 28.18 11.79
N SER A 639 -0.27 28.32 10.74
CA SER A 639 0.11 28.34 9.32
C SER A 639 -0.07 29.70 8.69
#